data_AF-A0A5D2FIU5-F1
#
_entry.id   AF-A0A5D2FIU5-F1
#
_cell.length_a   1.000
_cell.length_b   1.000
_cell.length_c   1.000
_cell.angle_alpha   90.00
_cell.angle_beta   90.00
_cell.angle_gamma   90.00
#
_symmetry.space_group_name_H-M   'P 1'
#
loop_
_entity.id
_entity.type
_entity.pdbx_description
1 polymer ?
#
loop_
_entity_poly.entity_id
_entity_poly.type
_entity_poly.pdbx_seq_one_letter_code
_entity_poly.pdbx_strand_id
1 'polypeptide(L)'
;MPSRSAAGVRTGVRVVVSGDRGTGKSSLISAAASDAFPEYVPAVLPPTRLPSDFYPDGVPVTIVDTSSSMESRVKLIDELKRADAVVLTYACDQPMTLSRLSSFWLPELRKLEIKAPVIVVGCKLDLRDERQPMNLEQVMAPIMQQFREIETCIECSSATLIQVPDVFYYAQKAVLHPTAPLFDQEKQTLKPRCIRALKRIFMLCDHDMDGALSDAELNEFQVKCFNAPLQPAEIVGVKRVVQERIRGGVSDLGLTLEGFLFLHALFIEKGRLETTWAVLRKFGYNDELKLRDDILPVPTKHAPDQTVELTNEAIDFLRGIFRLYDSDNDGSLQPSEFDDIFVTAPESPWTVDPYVDAAERTPQGNLTINGFLSEWALMTTLDPSYCLANLICIGYGGDPTSALRVTRRRSVDRKKKQTEKNVFHCFVFGPKKSGKSALLNSFIGRPFSSNYTPTNDVRHVANAVEQIGGSQKTLILQEIPGDGVKKLLSNRECLAACDVAVFLYDSSDEYSWKRSRELLLDVARRGEESGYGVPCLLIAAKDDLDPFPMSLQNSARVTQQLGMEAPIPVGVKLRDSKSVFSRIVCAAEHPHLSIPETEKGKKRKRYRRLVNSSLMFVSVGAAVAVVGLAAYRAYAARKNT
;
A
#
# COMPACT_ATOMS: atom_id res chain seq x y z
N MET A 1 -4.55 -15.48 6.36
CA MET A 1 -4.69 -14.01 6.39
C MET A 1 -4.78 -13.59 7.84
N PRO A 2 -3.85 -12.78 8.38
CA PRO A 2 -4.09 -12.14 9.66
C PRO A 2 -5.18 -11.09 9.45
N SER A 3 -6.17 -11.10 10.34
CA SER A 3 -7.27 -10.14 10.37
C SER A 3 -6.73 -8.73 10.48
N ARG A 4 -6.90 -7.92 9.42
CA ARG A 4 -6.82 -6.47 9.50
C ARG A 4 -7.92 -6.00 10.44
N SER A 5 -7.54 -5.56 11.64
CA SER A 5 -8.45 -4.92 12.58
C SER A 5 -8.92 -3.58 11.98
N ALA A 6 -10.22 -3.35 12.02
CA ALA A 6 -10.82 -2.06 11.71
C ALA A 6 -10.28 -0.98 12.67
N ALA A 7 -9.95 0.19 12.13
CA ALA A 7 -9.52 1.42 12.80
C ALA A 7 -8.20 1.34 13.60
N GLY A 8 -7.29 2.28 13.34
CA GLY A 8 -5.98 2.42 14.01
C GLY A 8 -6.03 2.85 15.48
N VAL A 9 -7.03 2.40 16.24
CA VAL A 9 -7.09 2.58 17.70
C VAL A 9 -6.63 1.27 18.33
N ARG A 10 -5.42 1.26 18.89
CA ARG A 10 -4.93 0.09 19.63
C ARG A 10 -5.88 -0.24 20.79
N THR A 11 -6.27 -1.51 20.90
CA THR A 11 -7.22 -2.00 21.93
C THR A 11 -6.57 -2.26 23.29
N GLY A 12 -5.24 -2.14 23.36
CA GLY A 12 -4.44 -2.26 24.56
C GLY A 12 -2.94 -2.11 24.24
N VAL A 13 -2.13 -1.92 25.27
CA VAL A 13 -0.67 -1.92 25.19
C VAL A 13 -0.11 -3.02 26.07
N ARG A 14 0.70 -3.92 25.52
CA ARG A 14 1.35 -5.00 26.26
C ARG A 14 2.78 -4.61 26.63
N VAL A 15 3.02 -4.38 27.91
CA VAL A 15 4.33 -3.99 28.46
C VAL A 15 5.01 -5.19 29.09
N VAL A 16 6.24 -5.47 28.70
CA VAL A 16 7.05 -6.54 29.31
C VAL A 16 8.10 -5.93 30.24
N VAL A 17 8.07 -6.32 31.51
CA VAL A 17 9.05 -5.86 32.51
C VAL A 17 10.19 -6.88 32.58
N SER A 18 11.40 -6.44 32.24
CA SER A 18 12.60 -7.26 32.17
C SER A 18 13.77 -6.60 32.93
N GLY A 19 14.83 -7.36 33.19
CA GLY A 19 15.99 -6.92 33.95
C GLY A 19 16.54 -8.00 34.86
N ASP A 20 17.68 -7.72 35.48
CA ASP A 20 18.39 -8.67 36.33
C ASP A 20 17.57 -9.13 37.55
N ARG A 21 18.01 -10.21 38.17
CA ARG A 21 17.39 -10.70 39.40
C ARG A 21 17.53 -9.64 40.49
N GLY A 22 16.44 -9.35 41.20
CA GLY A 22 16.45 -8.44 42.35
C GLY A 22 16.43 -6.95 42.01
N THR A 23 16.22 -6.56 40.75
CA THR A 23 16.09 -5.14 40.36
C THR A 23 14.81 -4.49 40.87
N GLY A 24 13.74 -5.25 41.16
CA GLY A 24 12.47 -4.69 41.67
C GLY A 24 11.26 -4.83 40.74
N LYS A 25 11.36 -5.63 39.67
CA LYS A 25 10.29 -5.86 38.68
C LYS A 25 8.91 -6.13 39.29
N SER A 26 8.79 -7.18 40.09
CA SER A 26 7.50 -7.59 40.67
C SER A 26 6.96 -6.57 41.68
N SER A 27 7.84 -5.91 42.43
CA SER A 27 7.46 -4.84 43.37
C SER A 27 6.91 -3.61 42.64
N LEU A 28 7.54 -3.23 41.51
CA LEU A 28 7.09 -2.14 40.64
C LEU A 28 5.68 -2.42 40.08
N ILE A 29 5.46 -3.62 39.56
CA ILE A 29 4.16 -4.01 38.98
C ILE A 29 3.08 -4.05 40.06
N SER A 30 3.39 -4.65 41.22
CA SER A 30 2.44 -4.73 42.33
C SER A 30 2.04 -3.33 42.82
N ALA A 31 3.02 -2.46 43.07
CA ALA A 31 2.78 -1.09 43.51
C ALA A 31 1.96 -0.27 42.50
N ALA A 32 2.20 -0.46 41.19
CA ALA A 32 1.41 0.22 40.16
C ALA A 32 -0.04 -0.27 40.07
N ALA A 33 -0.34 -1.50 40.51
CA ALA A 33 -1.68 -2.06 40.47
C ALA A 33 -2.48 -1.81 41.75
N SER A 34 -1.82 -1.65 42.90
CA SER A 34 -2.45 -1.50 44.21
C SER A 34 -2.31 -0.12 44.85
N ASP A 35 -1.51 0.79 44.25
CA ASP A 35 -1.08 2.06 44.85
C ASP A 35 -0.51 1.90 46.27
N ALA A 36 0.12 0.75 46.56
CA ALA A 36 0.69 0.43 47.86
C ALA A 36 1.90 -0.50 47.73
N PHE A 37 2.90 -0.33 48.61
CA PHE A 37 4.03 -1.25 48.65
C PHE A 37 3.62 -2.59 49.32
N PRO A 38 3.72 -3.72 48.62
CA PRO A 38 3.33 -5.03 49.16
C PRO A 38 4.31 -5.55 50.23
N GLU A 39 3.79 -6.10 51.34
CA GLU A 39 4.61 -6.78 52.36
C GLU A 39 5.27 -8.07 51.82
N TYR A 40 4.59 -8.77 50.91
CA TYR A 40 5.09 -9.97 50.25
C TYR A 40 4.92 -9.88 48.73
N VAL A 41 5.99 -10.13 47.99
CA VAL A 41 6.00 -10.10 46.53
C VAL A 41 6.45 -11.45 45.97
N PRO A 42 5.60 -12.15 45.20
CA PRO A 42 6.01 -13.34 44.47
C PRO A 42 7.18 -13.05 43.52
N ALA A 43 7.97 -14.08 43.21
CA ALA A 43 9.13 -13.93 42.32
C ALA A 43 8.75 -13.52 40.87
N VAL A 44 7.54 -13.88 40.44
CA VAL A 44 6.93 -13.47 39.16
C VAL A 44 5.42 -13.35 39.37
N LEU A 45 4.83 -12.23 38.95
CA LEU A 45 3.39 -12.00 38.99
C LEU A 45 2.66 -12.57 37.77
N PRO A 46 1.37 -12.92 37.89
CA PRO A 46 0.53 -13.16 36.71
C PRO A 46 0.36 -11.88 35.88
N PRO A 47 -0.05 -11.98 34.60
CA PRO A 47 -0.34 -10.82 33.77
C PRO A 47 -1.29 -9.85 34.48
N THR A 48 -0.83 -8.62 34.68
CA THR A 48 -1.53 -7.60 35.45
C THR A 48 -2.11 -6.58 34.48
N ARG A 49 -3.41 -6.29 34.58
CA ARG A 49 -4.09 -5.37 33.66
C ARG A 49 -4.46 -4.08 34.38
N LEU A 50 -3.84 -2.97 33.94
CA LEU A 50 -4.26 -1.63 34.31
C LEU A 50 -5.43 -1.20 33.41
N PRO A 51 -6.56 -0.75 33.99
CA PRO A 51 -7.73 -0.26 33.25
C PRO A 51 -7.44 0.91 32.29
N SER A 52 -8.38 1.19 31.38
CA SER A 52 -8.24 2.25 30.36
C SER A 52 -8.31 3.67 30.93
N ASP A 53 -9.02 3.85 32.04
CA ASP A 53 -9.21 5.11 32.76
C ASP A 53 -8.01 5.50 33.63
N PHE A 54 -7.00 4.64 33.71
CA PHE A 54 -5.79 4.89 34.50
C PHE A 54 -4.88 5.97 33.86
N TYR A 55 -4.95 6.14 32.54
CA TYR A 55 -4.09 7.07 31.78
C TYR A 55 -4.89 7.94 30.80
N PRO A 56 -4.41 9.16 30.46
CA PRO A 56 -5.15 10.11 29.63
C PRO A 56 -5.54 9.60 28.23
N ASP A 57 -4.74 8.71 27.63
CA ASP A 57 -4.99 8.17 26.29
C ASP A 57 -6.16 7.16 26.24
N GLY A 58 -6.71 6.72 27.39
CA GLY A 58 -7.88 5.85 27.42
C GLY A 58 -7.62 4.41 26.96
N VAL A 59 -6.36 3.95 26.94
CA VAL A 59 -5.97 2.61 26.46
C VAL A 59 -5.54 1.75 27.66
N PRO A 60 -6.01 0.50 27.80
CA PRO A 60 -5.60 -0.36 28.92
C PRO A 60 -4.17 -0.88 28.72
N VAL A 61 -3.43 -1.06 29.83
CA VAL A 61 -2.06 -1.59 29.81
C VAL A 61 -2.04 -2.99 30.41
N THR A 62 -1.50 -3.96 29.68
CA THR A 62 -1.26 -5.33 30.18
C THR A 62 0.22 -5.50 30.47
N ILE A 63 0.56 -5.64 31.74
CA ILE A 63 1.92 -5.74 32.23
C ILE A 63 2.27 -7.22 32.44
N VAL A 64 3.40 -7.63 31.87
CA VAL A 64 3.93 -8.99 31.98
C VAL A 64 5.23 -8.96 32.74
N ASP A 65 5.20 -9.55 33.93
CA ASP A 65 6.39 -9.79 34.75
C ASP A 65 7.20 -10.96 34.18
N THR A 66 8.52 -10.87 34.25
CA THR A 66 9.41 -11.89 33.72
C THR A 66 10.41 -12.40 34.75
N SER A 67 10.66 -13.70 34.72
CA SER A 67 11.69 -14.33 35.53
C SER A 67 13.07 -14.11 34.92
N SER A 68 14.06 -13.81 35.78
CA SER A 68 15.47 -13.79 35.40
C SER A 68 16.13 -15.18 35.47
N SER A 69 15.37 -16.27 35.70
CA SER A 69 15.89 -17.64 35.77
C SER A 69 16.21 -18.23 34.40
N MET A 70 17.26 -19.04 34.31
CA MET A 70 17.68 -19.66 33.04
C MET A 70 16.62 -20.61 32.46
N GLU A 71 15.88 -21.30 33.32
CA GLU A 71 14.76 -22.18 32.94
C GLU A 71 13.62 -21.41 32.25
N SER A 72 13.44 -20.13 32.58
CA SER A 72 12.41 -19.27 32.00
C SER A 72 12.86 -18.53 30.74
N ARG A 73 14.09 -18.77 30.25
CA ARG A 73 14.66 -18.01 29.12
C ARG A 73 13.81 -18.12 27.85
N VAL A 74 13.28 -19.29 27.54
CA VAL A 74 12.42 -19.48 26.36
C VAL A 74 11.14 -18.65 26.48
N LYS A 75 10.52 -18.65 27.66
CA LYS A 75 9.33 -17.84 27.94
C LYS A 75 9.64 -16.35 27.84
N LEU A 76 10.74 -15.88 28.45
CA LEU A 76 11.19 -14.49 28.35
C LEU A 76 11.29 -14.03 26.88
N ILE A 77 11.90 -14.85 26.02
CA ILE A 77 12.05 -14.52 24.60
C ILE A 77 10.68 -14.41 23.89
N ASP A 78 9.75 -15.33 24.16
CA ASP A 78 8.41 -15.28 23.58
C ASP A 78 7.63 -14.04 24.07
N GLU A 79 7.71 -13.72 25.37
CA GLU A 79 7.04 -12.54 25.92
C GLU A 79 7.63 -11.24 25.33
N LEU A 80 8.96 -11.13 25.19
CA LEU A 80 9.64 -9.98 24.60
C LEU A 80 9.27 -9.80 23.12
N LYS A 81 9.18 -10.88 22.35
CA LYS A 81 8.76 -10.82 20.93
C LYS A 81 7.32 -10.34 20.73
N ARG A 82 6.48 -10.47 21.76
CA ARG A 82 5.09 -9.99 21.80
C ARG A 82 4.94 -8.65 22.52
N ALA A 83 6.05 -8.02 22.92
CA ALA A 83 6.00 -6.75 23.64
C ALA A 83 5.61 -5.62 22.69
N ASP A 84 4.70 -4.75 23.13
CA ASP A 84 4.49 -3.45 22.50
C ASP A 84 5.49 -2.44 23.08
N ALA A 85 5.84 -2.56 24.37
CA ALA A 85 6.94 -1.83 25.02
C ALA A 85 7.71 -2.74 25.97
N VAL A 86 8.99 -2.44 26.20
CA VAL A 86 9.83 -3.12 27.19
C VAL A 86 10.19 -2.14 28.30
N VAL A 87 9.84 -2.47 29.54
CA VAL A 87 10.35 -1.79 30.73
C VAL A 87 11.60 -2.55 31.18
N LEU A 88 12.77 -1.94 31.01
CA LEU A 88 14.04 -2.55 31.35
C LEU A 88 14.58 -1.98 32.67
N THR A 89 14.60 -2.81 33.70
CA THR A 89 14.88 -2.40 35.08
C THR A 89 16.35 -2.58 35.47
N TYR A 90 16.88 -1.62 36.23
CA TYR A 90 18.07 -1.75 37.05
C TYR A 90 17.74 -1.35 38.50
N ALA A 91 18.61 -1.67 39.44
CA ALA A 91 18.46 -1.33 40.86
C ALA A 91 19.40 -0.16 41.21
N CYS A 92 18.87 0.92 41.79
CA CYS A 92 19.64 2.10 42.18
C CYS A 92 20.64 1.82 43.31
N ASP A 93 20.41 0.78 44.11
CA ASP A 93 21.31 0.25 45.15
C ASP A 93 22.41 -0.67 44.58
N GLN A 94 22.35 -1.04 43.29
CA GLN A 94 23.24 -2.03 42.68
C GLN A 94 23.80 -1.55 41.33
N PRO A 95 24.91 -0.77 41.34
CA PRO A 95 25.50 -0.20 40.13
C PRO A 95 25.84 -1.22 39.03
N MET A 96 26.14 -2.47 39.39
CA MET A 96 26.39 -3.54 38.42
C MET A 96 25.19 -3.85 37.51
N THR A 97 23.96 -3.68 38.01
CA THR A 97 22.74 -3.92 37.22
C THR A 97 22.54 -2.84 36.15
N LEU A 98 22.96 -1.60 36.42
CA LEU A 98 23.01 -0.51 35.46
C LEU A 98 24.01 -0.79 34.34
N SER A 99 25.23 -1.22 34.68
CA SER A 99 26.27 -1.61 33.70
C SER A 99 25.82 -2.78 32.80
N ARG A 100 24.91 -3.63 33.29
CA ARG A 100 24.34 -4.75 32.54
C ARG A 100 23.29 -4.36 31.50
N LEU A 101 22.78 -3.13 31.55
CA LEU A 101 21.92 -2.61 30.49
C LEU A 101 22.66 -2.60 29.15
N SER A 102 23.82 -1.94 29.09
CA SER A 102 24.62 -1.78 27.87
C SER A 102 25.44 -3.02 27.51
N SER A 103 25.90 -3.79 28.50
CA SER A 103 26.75 -4.97 28.26
C SER A 103 25.98 -6.26 27.95
N PHE A 104 24.69 -6.35 28.32
CA PHE A 104 23.91 -7.57 28.13
C PHE A 104 22.50 -7.31 27.58
N TRP A 105 21.67 -6.56 28.29
CA TRP A 105 20.22 -6.50 28.01
C TRP A 105 19.91 -5.84 26.67
N LEU A 106 20.42 -4.63 26.41
CA LEU A 106 20.16 -3.92 25.16
C LEU A 106 20.76 -4.65 23.94
N PRO A 107 22.01 -5.17 23.98
CA PRO A 107 22.52 -6.04 22.91
C PRO A 107 21.68 -7.30 22.68
N GLU A 108 21.16 -7.94 23.73
CA GLU A 108 20.32 -9.13 23.59
C GLU A 108 18.95 -8.78 22.96
N LEU A 109 18.33 -7.65 23.32
CA LEU A 109 17.10 -7.18 22.68
C LEU A 109 17.29 -6.98 21.17
N ARG A 110 18.41 -6.38 20.75
CA ARG A 110 18.77 -6.25 19.33
C ARG A 110 18.99 -7.59 18.64
N LYS A 111 19.70 -8.51 19.30
CA LYS A 111 19.93 -9.87 18.78
C LYS A 111 18.63 -10.65 18.59
N LEU A 112 17.63 -10.40 19.42
CA LEU A 112 16.29 -10.98 19.32
C LEU A 112 15.37 -10.24 18.33
N GLU A 113 15.87 -9.18 17.69
CA GLU A 113 15.14 -8.32 16.74
C GLU A 113 13.89 -7.68 17.36
N ILE A 114 13.95 -7.32 18.66
CA ILE A 114 12.85 -6.63 19.34
C ILE A 114 12.77 -5.19 18.84
N LYS A 115 11.64 -4.83 18.23
CA LYS A 115 11.37 -3.48 17.68
C LYS A 115 10.60 -2.56 18.64
N ALA A 116 10.18 -3.09 19.78
CA ALA A 116 9.43 -2.34 20.78
C ALA A 116 10.31 -1.26 21.43
N PRO A 117 9.77 -0.06 21.71
CA PRO A 117 10.47 0.95 22.50
C PRO A 117 10.81 0.44 23.90
N VAL A 118 11.94 0.92 24.43
CA VAL A 118 12.49 0.55 25.73
C VAL A 118 12.38 1.75 26.68
N ILE A 119 11.78 1.52 27.85
CA ILE A 119 11.78 2.44 28.98
C ILE A 119 12.77 1.91 30.01
N VAL A 120 13.86 2.63 30.26
CA VAL A 120 14.86 2.22 31.25
C VAL A 120 14.43 2.73 32.63
N VAL A 121 14.35 1.84 33.61
CA VAL A 121 13.80 2.16 34.94
C VAL A 121 14.77 1.82 36.05
N GLY A 122 15.24 2.83 36.76
CA GLY A 122 15.99 2.69 38.01
C GLY A 122 15.04 2.47 39.18
N CYS A 123 14.96 1.24 39.66
CA CYS A 123 14.11 0.89 40.80
C CYS A 123 14.84 1.07 42.13
N LYS A 124 14.08 1.13 43.23
CA LYS A 124 14.59 1.27 44.61
C LYS A 124 15.39 2.56 44.83
N LEU A 125 14.88 3.67 44.29
CA LEU A 125 15.48 4.99 44.48
C LEU A 125 15.68 5.34 45.96
N ASP A 126 14.81 4.85 46.84
CA ASP A 126 14.87 4.97 48.30
C ASP A 126 16.11 4.32 48.95
N LEU A 127 16.76 3.38 48.27
CA LEU A 127 17.94 2.67 48.76
C LEU A 127 19.25 3.20 48.16
N ARG A 128 19.21 4.30 47.40
CA ARG A 128 20.42 4.91 46.83
C ARG A 128 21.33 5.41 47.96
N ASP A 129 22.62 5.10 47.85
CA ASP A 129 23.63 5.67 48.75
C ASP A 129 23.78 7.17 48.49
N GLU A 130 23.38 8.00 49.46
CA GLU A 130 23.49 9.46 49.41
C GLU A 130 24.94 9.94 49.24
N ARG A 131 25.92 9.11 49.63
CA ARG A 131 27.35 9.41 49.47
C ARG A 131 27.84 9.24 48.03
N GLN A 132 27.06 8.57 47.18
CA GLN A 132 27.35 8.37 45.76
C GLN A 132 26.23 8.98 44.90
N PRO A 133 26.12 10.33 44.86
CA PRO A 133 25.13 10.98 44.01
C PRO A 133 25.41 10.64 42.54
N MET A 134 24.43 10.04 41.89
CA MET A 134 24.46 9.72 40.47
C MET A 134 23.65 10.76 39.70
N ASN A 135 24.27 11.43 38.74
CA ASN A 135 23.54 12.23 37.77
C ASN A 135 23.05 11.31 36.65
N LEU A 136 21.75 10.99 36.67
CA LEU A 136 21.13 10.08 35.71
C LEU A 136 21.36 10.50 34.27
N GLU A 137 21.23 11.80 33.97
CA GLU A 137 21.38 12.34 32.63
C GLU A 137 22.80 12.12 32.09
N GLN A 138 23.83 12.37 32.92
CA GLN A 138 25.22 12.17 32.53
C GLN A 138 25.55 10.70 32.23
N VAL A 139 24.95 9.76 32.98
CA VAL A 139 25.21 8.32 32.79
C VAL A 139 24.37 7.73 31.66
N MET A 140 23.12 8.17 31.50
CA MET A 140 22.22 7.64 30.47
C MET A 140 22.44 8.25 29.09
N ALA A 141 22.88 9.50 28.99
CA ALA A 141 23.16 10.17 27.72
C ALA A 141 24.01 9.32 26.74
N PRO A 142 25.19 8.77 27.13
CA PRO A 142 25.98 7.93 26.23
C PRO A 142 25.29 6.61 25.88
N ILE A 143 24.51 6.03 26.80
CA ILE A 143 23.77 4.78 26.55
C ILE A 143 22.65 5.04 25.55
N MET A 144 21.88 6.11 25.69
CA MET A 144 20.79 6.46 24.76
C MET A 144 21.32 6.85 23.37
N GLN A 145 22.52 7.43 23.28
CA GLN A 145 23.19 7.65 22.00
C GLN A 145 23.55 6.33 21.30
N GLN A 146 23.97 5.32 22.06
CA GLN A 146 24.30 3.99 21.53
C GLN A 146 23.04 3.15 21.24
N PHE A 147 21.98 3.32 22.03
CA PHE A 147 20.76 2.53 22.04
C PHE A 147 19.51 3.39 21.81
N ARG A 148 19.22 3.65 20.53
CA ARG A 148 18.11 4.49 20.04
C ARG A 148 16.72 3.94 20.34
N GLU A 149 16.62 2.65 20.65
CA GLU A 149 15.39 2.04 21.12
C GLU A 149 14.96 2.52 22.52
N ILE A 150 15.85 3.18 23.28
CA ILE A 150 15.51 3.78 24.57
C ILE A 150 14.78 5.11 24.33
N GLU A 151 13.51 5.17 24.69
CA GLU A 151 12.70 6.38 24.56
C GLU A 151 12.88 7.31 25.77
N THR A 152 12.92 6.76 26.97
CA THR A 152 13.18 7.55 28.18
C THR A 152 13.81 6.70 29.29
N CYS A 153 14.41 7.39 30.25
CA CYS A 153 14.90 6.81 31.49
C CYS A 153 14.26 7.53 32.69
N ILE A 154 13.82 6.75 33.68
CA ILE A 154 13.15 7.24 34.88
C ILE A 154 13.59 6.44 36.10
N GLU A 155 13.59 7.07 37.27
CA GLU A 155 13.94 6.42 38.53
C GLU A 155 12.76 6.44 39.49
N CYS A 156 12.36 5.27 39.96
CA CYS A 156 11.19 5.12 40.81
C CYS A 156 11.52 4.41 42.12
N SER A 157 10.68 4.61 43.13
CA SER A 157 10.66 3.79 44.32
C SER A 157 9.26 3.25 44.54
N SER A 158 9.13 1.92 44.51
CA SER A 158 7.89 1.24 44.87
C SER A 158 7.57 1.38 46.36
N ALA A 159 8.59 1.52 47.22
CA ALA A 159 8.43 1.63 48.66
C ALA A 159 7.83 2.99 49.07
N THR A 160 8.23 4.06 48.40
CA THR A 160 7.74 5.43 48.65
C THR A 160 6.74 5.92 47.59
N LEU A 161 6.38 5.06 46.64
CA LEU A 161 5.47 5.33 45.51
C LEU A 161 5.92 6.49 44.59
N ILE A 162 7.21 6.81 44.60
CA ILE A 162 7.78 7.85 43.73
C ILE A 162 7.85 7.33 42.30
N GLN A 163 7.22 8.05 41.37
CA GLN A 163 7.25 7.83 39.91
C GLN A 163 6.80 6.45 39.41
N VAL A 164 6.11 5.66 40.25
CA VAL A 164 5.61 4.33 39.87
C VAL A 164 4.57 4.40 38.73
N PRO A 165 3.55 5.29 38.78
CA PRO A 165 2.59 5.41 37.68
C PRO A 165 3.23 5.93 36.40
N ASP A 166 4.23 6.81 36.53
CA ASP A 166 4.93 7.45 35.40
C ASP A 166 5.65 6.42 34.52
N VAL A 167 6.20 5.34 35.09
CA VAL A 167 6.88 4.27 34.32
C VAL A 167 5.97 3.69 33.25
N PHE A 168 4.76 3.30 33.63
CA PHE A 168 3.82 2.64 32.73
C PHE A 168 3.08 3.65 31.85
N TYR A 169 2.91 4.89 32.31
CA TYR A 169 2.49 6.01 31.48
C TYR A 169 3.46 6.26 30.32
N TYR A 170 4.77 6.36 30.58
CA TYR A 170 5.77 6.55 29.52
C TYR A 170 5.88 5.34 28.59
N ALA A 171 5.74 4.12 29.11
CA ALA A 171 5.70 2.91 28.28
C ALA A 171 4.49 2.90 27.32
N GLN A 172 3.31 3.30 27.80
CA GLN A 172 2.14 3.48 26.95
C GLN A 172 2.36 4.60 25.94
N LYS A 173 2.85 5.76 26.37
CA LYS A 173 3.07 6.93 25.53
C LYS A 173 4.03 6.64 24.38
N ALA A 174 5.14 5.94 24.64
CA ALA A 174 6.12 5.54 23.62
C ALA A 174 5.52 4.67 22.52
N VAL A 175 4.52 3.87 22.87
CA VAL A 175 3.79 2.99 21.93
C VAL A 175 2.76 3.80 21.15
N LEU A 176 1.96 4.59 21.85
CA LEU A 176 0.86 5.35 21.25
C LEU A 176 1.32 6.58 20.49
N HIS A 177 2.52 7.12 20.72
CA HIS A 177 3.00 8.35 20.11
C HIS A 177 4.47 8.18 19.70
N PRO A 178 4.79 7.26 18.76
CA PRO A 178 6.17 6.88 18.49
C PRO A 178 7.00 8.03 17.91
N THR A 179 8.23 8.18 18.38
CA THR A 179 9.17 9.21 17.92
C THR A 179 9.75 8.88 16.55
N ALA A 180 10.02 7.60 16.31
CA ALA A 180 10.75 7.09 15.15
C ALA A 180 10.24 7.55 13.76
N PRO A 181 8.94 7.64 13.46
CA PRO A 181 8.48 8.13 12.15
C PRO A 181 8.56 9.66 12.02
N LEU A 182 8.58 10.40 13.13
CA LEU A 182 8.48 11.86 13.12
C LEU A 182 9.84 12.56 13.04
N PHE A 183 10.83 12.06 13.78
CA PHE A 183 12.05 12.81 14.08
C PHE A 183 13.31 11.96 13.92
N ASP A 184 14.35 12.54 13.34
CA ASP A 184 15.69 11.99 13.26
C ASP A 184 16.51 12.54 14.44
N GLN A 185 16.74 11.68 15.43
CA GLN A 185 17.46 12.06 16.65
C GLN A 185 18.96 12.30 16.42
N GLU A 186 19.54 11.80 15.33
CA GLU A 186 20.94 12.09 14.98
C GLU A 186 21.08 13.48 14.38
N LYS A 187 20.19 13.79 13.44
CA LYS A 187 20.21 15.07 12.73
C LYS A 187 19.50 16.17 13.49
N GLN A 188 18.79 15.85 14.57
CA GLN A 188 17.90 16.77 15.31
C GLN A 188 16.94 17.51 14.36
N THR A 189 16.31 16.76 13.46
CA THR A 189 15.39 17.32 12.45
C THR A 189 14.18 16.42 12.24
N LEU A 190 13.08 17.02 11.76
CA LEU A 190 11.91 16.26 11.31
C LEU A 190 12.29 15.36 10.13
N LYS A 191 11.76 14.14 10.10
CA LYS A 191 11.95 13.24 8.97
C LYS A 191 11.18 13.72 7.74
N PRO A 192 11.67 13.43 6.51
CA PRO A 192 11.02 13.90 5.28
C PRO A 192 9.52 13.58 5.21
N ARG A 193 9.10 12.37 5.58
CA ARG A 193 7.67 11.99 5.57
C ARG A 193 6.82 12.83 6.53
N CYS A 194 7.35 13.16 7.71
CA CYS A 194 6.68 14.02 8.68
C CYS A 194 6.53 15.44 8.14
N ILE A 195 7.61 15.99 7.54
CA ILE A 195 7.58 17.30 6.89
C ILE A 195 6.51 17.35 5.79
N ARG A 196 6.43 16.33 4.92
CA ARG A 196 5.43 16.27 3.84
C ARG A 196 4.00 16.21 4.38
N ALA A 197 3.76 15.42 5.43
CA ALA A 197 2.46 15.34 6.09
C ALA A 197 2.04 16.67 6.72
N LEU A 198 2.94 17.31 7.48
CA LEU A 198 2.71 18.61 8.09
C LEU A 198 2.54 19.72 7.04
N LYS A 199 3.29 19.68 5.95
CA LYS A 199 3.12 20.60 4.81
C LYS A 199 1.74 20.46 4.18
N ARG A 200 1.24 19.23 3.99
CA ARG A 200 -0.14 19.02 3.52
C ARG A 200 -1.15 19.61 4.50
N ILE A 201 -0.95 19.39 5.80
CA ILE A 201 -1.84 19.92 6.83
C ILE A 201 -1.86 21.45 6.82
N PHE A 202 -0.69 22.08 6.71
CA PHE A 202 -0.56 23.53 6.58
C PHE A 202 -1.39 24.06 5.40
N MET A 203 -1.22 23.48 4.21
CA MET A 203 -1.96 23.92 3.01
C MET A 203 -3.46 23.64 3.06
N LEU A 204 -3.91 22.71 3.91
CA LEU A 204 -5.35 22.49 4.15
C LEU A 204 -5.94 23.51 5.14
N CYS A 205 -5.09 24.20 5.90
CA CYS A 205 -5.50 25.21 6.87
C CYS A 205 -5.30 26.64 6.35
N ASP A 206 -4.41 26.82 5.37
CA ASP A 206 -4.21 28.05 4.60
C ASP A 206 -5.36 28.17 3.58
N HIS A 207 -6.45 28.82 4.00
CA HIS A 207 -7.72 28.84 3.26
C HIS A 207 -7.71 29.87 2.13
N ASP A 208 -6.97 30.96 2.27
CA ASP A 208 -6.79 31.96 1.23
C ASP A 208 -5.55 31.72 0.35
N MET A 209 -4.73 30.71 0.67
CA MET A 209 -3.56 30.26 -0.08
C MET A 209 -2.49 31.36 -0.19
N ASP A 210 -2.36 32.19 0.83
CA ASP A 210 -1.41 33.30 0.87
C ASP A 210 0.00 32.86 1.34
N GLY A 211 0.14 31.60 1.79
CA GLY A 211 1.39 31.01 2.25
C GLY A 211 1.65 31.22 3.75
N ALA A 212 0.70 31.75 4.51
CA ALA A 212 0.76 31.94 5.95
C ALA A 212 -0.57 31.55 6.62
N LEU A 213 -0.52 31.13 7.89
CA LEU A 213 -1.71 30.97 8.70
C LEU A 213 -1.96 32.27 9.47
N SER A 214 -3.02 32.98 9.08
CA SER A 214 -3.54 34.14 9.79
C SER A 214 -3.96 33.78 11.23
N ASP A 215 -4.23 34.78 12.07
CA ASP A 215 -4.70 34.53 13.45
C ASP A 215 -6.02 33.74 13.47
N ALA A 216 -6.88 33.97 12.47
CA ALA A 216 -8.16 33.28 12.34
C ALA A 216 -7.96 31.81 11.97
N GLU A 217 -7.15 31.52 10.95
CA GLU A 217 -6.86 30.15 10.50
C GLU A 217 -6.07 29.36 11.54
N LEU A 218 -5.11 29.99 12.21
CA LEU A 218 -4.36 29.36 13.29
C LEU A 218 -5.28 28.98 14.46
N ASN A 219 -6.24 29.84 14.80
CA ASN A 219 -7.23 29.53 15.82
C ASN A 219 -8.21 28.44 15.37
N GLU A 220 -8.66 28.46 14.10
CA GLU A 220 -9.52 27.41 13.55
C GLU A 220 -8.81 26.05 13.54
N PHE A 221 -7.53 26.02 13.13
CA PHE A 221 -6.66 24.86 13.23
C PHE A 221 -6.58 24.33 14.67
N GLN A 222 -6.38 25.21 15.65
CA GLN A 222 -6.34 24.82 17.05
C GLN A 222 -7.67 24.17 17.48
N VAL A 223 -8.80 24.83 17.21
CA VAL A 223 -10.12 24.32 17.58
C VAL A 223 -10.37 22.97 16.92
N LYS A 224 -10.01 22.81 15.66
CA LYS A 224 -10.14 21.55 14.91
C LYS A 224 -9.34 20.43 15.55
N CYS A 225 -8.09 20.67 15.92
CA CYS A 225 -7.17 19.64 16.43
C CYS A 225 -7.38 19.33 17.91
N PHE A 226 -7.69 20.33 18.73
CA PHE A 226 -7.64 20.23 20.20
C PHE A 226 -8.96 20.57 20.90
N ASN A 227 -10.01 20.92 20.14
CA ASN A 227 -11.34 21.31 20.65
C ASN A 227 -11.29 22.48 21.66
N ALA A 228 -10.27 23.35 21.56
CA ALA A 228 -10.11 24.52 22.41
C ALA A 228 -9.51 25.68 21.60
N PRO A 229 -10.03 26.91 21.69
CA PRO A 229 -9.47 28.06 21.00
C PRO A 229 -8.19 28.57 21.70
N LEU A 230 -7.35 29.28 20.95
CA LEU A 230 -6.26 30.08 21.53
C LEU A 230 -6.76 31.49 21.85
N GLN A 231 -6.39 32.00 23.03
CA GLN A 231 -6.58 33.41 23.34
C GLN A 231 -5.63 34.26 22.46
N PRO A 232 -6.00 35.51 22.12
CA PRO A 232 -5.14 36.38 21.29
C PRO A 232 -3.72 36.55 21.86
N ALA A 233 -3.58 36.62 23.18
CA ALA A 233 -2.28 36.70 23.86
C ALA A 233 -1.43 35.42 23.67
N GLU A 234 -2.06 34.25 23.59
CA GLU A 234 -1.38 32.97 23.35
C GLU A 234 -0.87 32.88 21.91
N ILE A 235 -1.66 33.35 20.93
CA ILE A 235 -1.25 33.44 19.52
C ILE A 235 -0.01 34.32 19.36
N VAL A 236 -0.02 35.50 19.97
CA VAL A 236 1.14 36.41 19.99
C VAL A 236 2.35 35.72 20.64
N GLY A 237 2.13 34.99 21.74
CA GLY A 237 3.17 34.22 22.41
C GLY A 237 3.80 33.14 21.51
N VAL A 238 2.98 32.38 20.80
CA VAL A 238 3.43 31.35 19.83
C VAL A 238 4.26 32.01 18.73
N LYS A 239 3.74 33.07 18.09
CA LYS A 239 4.45 33.79 17.02
C LYS A 239 5.79 34.34 17.49
N ARG A 240 5.86 34.89 18.71
CA ARG A 240 7.12 35.39 19.31
C ARG A 240 8.15 34.27 19.46
N VAL A 241 7.76 33.09 19.98
CA VAL A 241 8.67 31.95 20.13
C VAL A 241 9.25 31.52 18.78
N VAL A 242 8.45 31.54 17.71
CA VAL A 242 8.91 31.24 16.35
C VAL A 242 9.87 32.32 15.86
N GLN A 243 9.50 33.59 15.97
CA GLN A 243 10.27 34.71 15.43
C GLN A 243 11.65 34.87 16.11
N GLU A 244 11.76 34.52 17.39
CA GLU A 244 13.02 34.49 18.14
C GLU A 244 14.02 33.44 17.61
N ARG A 245 13.53 32.38 16.95
CA ARG A 245 14.34 31.24 16.50
C ARG A 245 14.49 31.14 14.99
N ILE A 246 13.45 31.51 14.25
CA ILE A 246 13.35 31.41 12.79
C ILE A 246 12.95 32.77 12.25
N ARG A 247 13.90 33.47 11.61
CA ARG A 247 13.70 34.85 11.11
C ARG A 247 12.54 34.96 10.10
N GLY A 248 12.30 33.94 9.29
CA GLY A 248 11.21 33.86 8.30
C GLY A 248 9.98 33.06 8.77
N GLY A 249 9.94 32.66 10.03
CA GLY A 249 8.88 31.78 10.54
C GLY A 249 7.54 32.49 10.77
N VAL A 250 7.53 33.82 10.79
CA VAL A 250 6.32 34.66 10.90
C VAL A 250 6.45 35.80 9.88
N SER A 251 5.41 36.01 9.09
CA SER A 251 5.27 37.12 8.14
C SER A 251 4.23 38.13 8.65
N ASP A 252 4.03 39.21 7.90
CA ASP A 252 2.95 40.17 8.17
C ASP A 252 1.54 39.55 8.02
N LEU A 253 1.44 38.45 7.26
CA LEU A 253 0.20 37.71 7.04
C LEU A 253 -0.07 36.69 8.16
N GLY A 254 0.97 36.08 8.72
CA GLY A 254 0.79 35.10 9.78
C GLY A 254 1.96 34.15 10.01
N LEU A 255 1.66 32.97 10.52
CA LEU A 255 2.64 31.91 10.74
C LEU A 255 2.97 31.22 9.41
N THR A 256 4.23 31.26 8.97
CA THR A 256 4.63 30.65 7.70
C THR A 256 4.79 29.14 7.82
N LEU A 257 4.88 28.41 6.69
CA LEU A 257 5.17 26.97 6.70
C LEU A 257 6.45 26.62 7.47
N GLU A 258 7.49 27.45 7.33
CA GLU A 258 8.76 27.25 8.05
C GLU A 258 8.55 27.35 9.57
N GLY A 259 7.78 28.36 10.01
CA GLY A 259 7.40 28.52 11.40
C GLY A 259 6.53 27.38 11.93
N PHE A 260 5.58 26.90 11.14
CA PHE A 260 4.72 25.77 11.47
C PHE A 260 5.51 24.47 11.67
N LEU A 261 6.42 24.16 10.75
CA LEU A 261 7.31 23.00 10.88
C LEU A 261 8.23 23.13 12.11
N PHE A 262 8.76 24.32 12.37
CA PHE A 262 9.57 24.58 13.55
C PHE A 262 8.81 24.34 14.86
N LEU A 263 7.55 24.77 14.98
CA LEU A 263 6.74 24.52 16.18
C LEU A 263 6.58 23.02 16.45
N HIS A 264 6.32 22.23 15.41
CA HIS A 264 6.21 20.78 15.56
C HIS A 264 7.54 20.12 15.92
N ALA A 265 8.67 20.58 15.37
CA ALA A 265 9.98 20.12 15.81
C ALA A 265 10.22 20.44 17.30
N LEU A 266 9.89 21.67 17.72
CA LEU A 266 10.02 22.11 19.11
C LEU A 266 9.16 21.27 20.08
N PHE A 267 7.92 20.92 19.71
CA PHE A 267 7.08 20.04 20.54
C PHE A 267 7.71 18.67 20.75
N ILE A 268 8.27 18.07 19.68
CA ILE A 268 8.94 16.77 19.75
C ILE A 268 10.19 16.86 20.64
N GLU A 269 11.03 17.88 20.45
CA GLU A 269 12.22 18.11 21.28
C GLU A 269 11.89 18.32 22.77
N LYS A 270 10.72 18.90 23.07
CA LYS A 270 10.22 19.06 24.45
C LYS A 270 9.49 17.82 25.00
N GLY A 271 9.50 16.69 24.27
CA GLY A 271 8.85 15.44 24.70
C GLY A 271 7.32 15.45 24.60
N ARG A 272 6.75 16.42 23.87
CA ARG A 272 5.29 16.60 23.66
C ARG A 272 4.82 16.02 22.33
N LEU A 273 5.22 14.78 22.06
CA LEU A 273 4.92 14.03 20.82
C LEU A 273 3.42 13.94 20.54
N GLU A 274 2.61 13.83 21.59
CA GLU A 274 1.15 13.75 21.54
C GLU A 274 0.52 14.94 20.82
N THR A 275 1.13 16.12 20.91
CA THR A 275 0.62 17.33 20.25
C THR A 275 0.71 17.18 18.74
N THR A 276 1.86 16.76 18.23
CA THR A 276 2.08 16.51 16.80
C THR A 276 1.25 15.32 16.30
N TRP A 277 1.17 14.24 17.07
CA TRP A 277 0.36 13.08 16.71
C TRP A 277 -1.15 13.35 16.70
N ALA A 278 -1.65 14.16 17.62
CA ALA A 278 -3.05 14.58 17.63
C ALA A 278 -3.41 15.30 16.32
N VAL A 279 -2.56 16.22 15.88
CA VAL A 279 -2.71 16.93 14.60
C VAL A 279 -2.68 15.94 13.43
N LEU A 280 -1.64 15.09 13.33
CA LEU A 280 -1.53 14.11 12.26
C LEU A 280 -2.75 13.19 12.15
N ARG A 281 -3.21 12.65 13.28
CA ARG A 281 -4.39 11.76 13.33
C ARG A 281 -5.69 12.48 13.01
N LYS A 282 -5.84 13.74 13.43
CA LYS A 282 -7.01 14.58 13.09
C LYS A 282 -7.13 14.76 11.57
N PHE A 283 -6.00 14.85 10.87
CA PHE A 283 -5.94 14.95 9.42
C PHE A 283 -5.84 13.60 8.70
N GLY A 284 -6.08 12.50 9.42
CA GLY A 284 -6.28 11.19 8.82
C GLY A 284 -5.01 10.35 8.63
N TYR A 285 -3.89 10.73 9.24
CA TYR A 285 -2.66 9.95 9.20
C TYR A 285 -2.65 8.82 10.25
N ASN A 286 -1.99 7.71 9.90
CA ASN A 286 -1.64 6.62 10.81
C ASN A 286 -0.19 6.76 11.34
N ASP A 287 0.24 5.78 12.14
CA ASP A 287 1.58 5.77 12.76
C ASP A 287 2.73 5.61 11.74
N GLU A 288 2.43 5.17 10.51
CA GLU A 288 3.37 5.13 9.38
C GLU A 288 3.37 6.40 8.53
N LEU A 289 2.62 7.44 8.93
CA LEU A 289 2.41 8.68 8.19
C LEU A 289 1.78 8.47 6.81
N LYS A 290 0.89 7.48 6.70
CA LYS A 290 0.02 7.26 5.55
C LYS A 290 -1.41 7.64 5.89
N LEU A 291 -2.18 8.07 4.91
CA LEU A 291 -3.62 8.27 5.08
C LEU A 291 -4.27 6.93 5.43
N ARG A 292 -5.14 6.91 6.44
CA ARG A 292 -5.77 5.68 6.92
C ARG A 292 -6.75 5.12 5.89
N ASP A 293 -6.86 3.80 5.81
CA ASP A 293 -7.78 3.13 4.88
C ASP A 293 -9.26 3.47 5.13
N ASP A 294 -9.66 3.83 6.37
CA ASP A 294 -11.05 4.14 6.72
C ASP A 294 -11.57 5.45 6.11
N ILE A 295 -10.66 6.36 5.75
CA ILE A 295 -10.99 7.64 5.10
C ILE A 295 -10.80 7.59 3.58
N LEU A 296 -10.40 6.44 3.03
CA LEU A 296 -10.21 6.23 1.60
C LEU A 296 -11.42 5.44 1.06
N PRO A 297 -12.41 6.08 0.41
CA PRO A 297 -13.63 5.44 -0.06
C PRO A 297 -13.41 4.62 -1.34
N VAL A 298 -12.55 3.60 -1.26
CA VAL A 298 -12.22 2.74 -2.39
C VAL A 298 -13.34 1.71 -2.63
N PRO A 299 -13.73 1.43 -3.88
CA PRO A 299 -14.69 0.38 -4.19
C PRO A 299 -14.18 -1.03 -3.80
N THR A 300 -14.59 -1.53 -2.62
CA THR A 300 -14.12 -2.83 -2.08
C THR A 300 -14.84 -4.06 -2.62
N LYS A 301 -16.03 -3.90 -3.21
CA LYS A 301 -16.87 -5.01 -3.67
C LYS A 301 -17.03 -4.97 -5.19
N HIS A 302 -16.30 -5.83 -5.89
CA HIS A 302 -16.45 -6.03 -7.32
C HIS A 302 -16.12 -7.49 -7.70
N ALA A 303 -16.63 -7.94 -8.85
CA ALA A 303 -16.33 -9.28 -9.35
C ALA A 303 -14.88 -9.36 -9.85
N PRO A 304 -14.24 -10.55 -9.91
CA PRO A 304 -12.84 -10.67 -10.32
C PRO A 304 -12.51 -10.14 -11.72
N ASP A 305 -13.51 -10.03 -12.61
CA ASP A 305 -13.37 -9.51 -13.98
C ASP A 305 -13.67 -8.01 -14.12
N GLN A 306 -14.00 -7.34 -13.02
CA GLN A 306 -14.18 -5.90 -12.97
C GLN A 306 -12.87 -5.25 -12.52
N THR A 307 -12.53 -4.11 -13.11
CA THR A 307 -11.36 -3.31 -12.76
C THR A 307 -11.80 -1.96 -12.20
N VAL A 308 -10.91 -1.27 -11.50
CA VAL A 308 -11.13 0.09 -11.03
C VAL A 308 -10.40 1.05 -11.98
N GLU A 309 -11.08 2.12 -12.37
CA GLU A 309 -10.54 3.17 -13.25
C GLU A 309 -10.80 4.54 -12.61
N LEU A 310 -9.96 5.53 -12.93
CA LEU A 310 -10.25 6.93 -12.64
C LEU A 310 -11.44 7.40 -13.48
N THR A 311 -12.25 8.29 -12.90
CA THR A 311 -13.33 8.97 -13.63
C THR A 311 -12.79 10.08 -14.53
N ASN A 312 -13.59 10.54 -15.49
CA ASN A 312 -13.18 11.64 -16.36
C ASN A 312 -12.88 12.91 -15.57
N GLU A 313 -13.65 13.19 -14.52
CA GLU A 313 -13.43 14.32 -13.61
C GLU A 313 -12.05 14.24 -12.93
N ALA A 314 -11.68 13.07 -12.39
CA ALA A 314 -10.37 12.86 -11.81
C ALA A 314 -9.24 12.99 -12.86
N ILE A 315 -9.45 12.49 -14.07
CA ILE A 315 -8.49 12.63 -15.18
C ILE A 315 -8.34 14.09 -15.60
N ASP A 316 -9.42 14.87 -15.66
CA ASP A 316 -9.37 16.29 -16.01
C ASP A 316 -8.66 17.13 -14.94
N PHE A 317 -8.88 16.80 -13.66
CA PHE A 317 -8.07 17.35 -12.57
C PHE A 317 -6.58 17.04 -12.76
N LEU A 318 -6.22 15.79 -13.06
CA LEU A 318 -4.83 15.38 -13.29
C LEU A 318 -4.20 16.13 -14.49
N ARG A 319 -4.97 16.37 -15.56
CA ARG A 319 -4.53 17.23 -16.68
C ARG A 319 -4.29 18.67 -16.24
N GLY A 320 -5.13 19.19 -15.34
CA GLY A 320 -4.95 20.51 -14.74
C GLY A 320 -3.66 20.60 -13.94
N ILE A 321 -3.40 19.61 -13.07
CA ILE A 321 -2.15 19.52 -12.30
C ILE A 321 -0.94 19.42 -13.22
N PHE A 322 -0.98 18.57 -14.25
CA PHE A 322 0.11 18.47 -15.21
C PHE A 322 0.46 19.83 -15.83
N ARG A 323 -0.54 20.57 -16.32
CA ARG A 323 -0.35 21.89 -16.93
C ARG A 323 0.15 22.96 -15.96
N LEU A 324 -0.18 22.82 -14.67
CA LEU A 324 0.28 23.76 -13.65
C LEU A 324 1.80 23.64 -13.41
N TYR A 325 2.35 22.44 -13.57
CA TYR A 325 3.75 22.15 -13.30
C TYR A 325 4.63 22.07 -14.57
N ASP A 326 4.03 21.88 -15.74
CA ASP A 326 4.69 21.97 -17.07
C ASP A 326 4.98 23.45 -17.39
N SER A 327 6.04 23.98 -16.77
CA SER A 327 6.34 25.42 -16.77
C SER A 327 6.79 25.92 -18.16
N ASP A 328 7.45 25.06 -18.94
CA ASP A 328 7.92 25.36 -20.29
C ASP A 328 6.91 25.00 -21.39
N ASN A 329 5.78 24.38 -21.02
CA ASN A 329 4.71 23.94 -21.91
C ASN A 329 5.21 23.02 -23.03
N ASP A 330 6.22 22.20 -22.73
CA ASP A 330 6.79 21.26 -23.70
C ASP A 330 5.99 19.94 -23.79
N GLY A 331 4.97 19.77 -22.94
CA GLY A 331 4.13 18.59 -22.87
C GLY A 331 4.78 17.43 -22.11
N SER A 332 5.82 17.72 -21.33
CA SER A 332 6.55 16.78 -20.49
C SER A 332 6.94 17.40 -19.13
N LEU A 333 7.04 16.58 -18.10
CA LEU A 333 7.47 16.99 -16.78
C LEU A 333 8.90 16.53 -16.52
N GLN A 334 9.76 17.48 -16.15
CA GLN A 334 11.10 17.19 -15.67
C GLN A 334 11.04 16.43 -14.33
N PRO A 335 12.09 15.67 -13.97
CA PRO A 335 12.12 14.94 -12.70
C PRO A 335 11.86 15.81 -11.46
N SER A 336 12.33 17.06 -11.45
CA SER A 336 12.08 18.01 -10.35
C SER A 336 10.63 18.47 -10.28
N GLU A 337 10.03 18.83 -11.43
CA GLU A 337 8.61 19.25 -11.50
C GLU A 337 7.69 18.12 -11.06
N PHE A 338 8.02 16.89 -11.45
CA PHE A 338 7.32 15.70 -11.01
C PHE A 338 7.41 15.50 -9.48
N ASP A 339 8.59 15.65 -8.88
CA ASP A 339 8.77 15.52 -7.44
C ASP A 339 7.98 16.60 -6.66
N ASP A 340 7.83 17.80 -7.24
CA ASP A 340 7.06 18.90 -6.64
C ASP A 340 5.55 18.62 -6.63
N ILE A 341 5.00 17.90 -7.61
CA ILE A 341 3.59 17.47 -7.61
C ILE A 341 3.28 16.63 -6.37
N PHE A 342 4.20 15.74 -5.98
CA PHE A 342 4.01 14.80 -4.87
C PHE A 342 4.63 15.27 -3.55
N VAL A 343 4.88 16.58 -3.41
CA VAL A 343 5.53 17.15 -2.21
C VAL A 343 4.71 16.95 -0.93
N THR A 344 3.40 16.73 -1.05
CA THR A 344 2.45 16.43 0.04
C THR A 344 2.11 14.96 0.20
N ALA A 345 2.56 14.12 -0.73
CA ALA A 345 2.41 12.67 -0.63
C ALA A 345 3.48 12.11 0.33
N PRO A 346 3.21 11.01 1.06
CA PRO A 346 4.19 10.40 1.96
C PRO A 346 5.52 10.09 1.27
N GLU A 347 5.46 9.71 0.00
CA GLU A 347 6.59 9.46 -0.88
C GLU A 347 6.16 9.70 -2.33
N SER A 348 7.13 9.87 -3.23
CA SER A 348 6.82 9.91 -4.67
C SER A 348 6.39 8.51 -5.12
N PRO A 349 5.20 8.35 -5.72
CA PRO A 349 4.62 7.02 -5.93
C PRO A 349 5.32 6.21 -7.01
N TRP A 350 6.11 6.83 -7.88
CA TRP A 350 6.66 6.20 -9.09
C TRP A 350 8.18 6.02 -9.07
N THR A 351 8.80 6.12 -7.90
CA THR A 351 10.25 5.92 -7.73
C THR A 351 10.65 4.47 -7.42
N VAL A 352 9.67 3.56 -7.30
CA VAL A 352 9.87 2.15 -6.97
C VAL A 352 9.08 1.25 -7.91
N ASP A 353 9.49 -0.02 -8.02
CA ASP A 353 8.72 -1.02 -8.74
C ASP A 353 7.28 -1.13 -8.17
N PRO A 354 6.26 -1.35 -9.02
CA PRO A 354 6.32 -1.62 -10.46
C PRO A 354 6.20 -0.36 -11.36
N TYR A 355 6.26 0.84 -10.78
CA TYR A 355 5.99 2.11 -11.48
C TYR A 355 7.25 2.76 -12.04
N VAL A 356 8.40 2.48 -11.42
CA VAL A 356 9.68 2.94 -11.95
C VAL A 356 9.79 2.49 -13.40
N ASP A 357 10.06 3.45 -14.29
CA ASP A 357 10.27 3.14 -15.69
C ASP A 357 9.08 2.44 -16.39
N ALA A 358 7.84 2.60 -15.90
CA ALA A 358 6.68 1.92 -16.46
C ALA A 358 6.02 2.72 -17.61
N ALA A 359 6.19 4.03 -17.68
CA ALA A 359 5.53 4.86 -18.69
C ALA A 359 6.46 5.52 -19.74
N GLU A 360 5.84 6.15 -20.74
CA GLU A 360 6.52 6.89 -21.80
C GLU A 360 7.23 8.14 -21.28
N ARG A 361 8.52 8.21 -21.58
CA ARG A 361 9.39 9.34 -21.28
C ARG A 361 10.06 9.85 -22.55
N THR A 362 10.39 11.14 -22.58
CA THR A 362 11.21 11.73 -23.62
C THR A 362 12.64 11.14 -23.57
N PRO A 363 13.46 11.29 -24.63
CA PRO A 363 14.86 10.87 -24.61
C PRO A 363 15.69 11.49 -23.47
N GLN A 364 15.27 12.65 -22.95
CA GLN A 364 15.88 13.36 -21.83
C GLN A 364 15.44 12.78 -20.47
N GLY A 365 14.44 11.89 -20.44
CA GLY A 365 13.91 11.28 -19.22
C GLY A 365 12.67 11.96 -18.65
N ASN A 366 12.15 13.01 -19.31
CA ASN A 366 10.96 13.74 -18.86
C ASN A 366 9.70 12.91 -19.08
N LEU A 367 8.75 13.00 -18.16
CA LEU A 367 7.50 12.24 -18.21
C LEU A 367 6.47 12.98 -19.08
N THR A 368 6.10 12.39 -20.21
CA THR A 368 5.09 13.00 -21.11
C THR A 368 3.71 13.03 -20.46
N ILE A 369 2.78 13.87 -20.94
CA ILE A 369 1.37 13.84 -20.48
C ILE A 369 0.73 12.44 -20.60
N ASN A 370 1.02 11.72 -21.69
CA ASN A 370 0.53 10.36 -21.87
C ASN A 370 1.15 9.41 -20.85
N GLY A 371 2.44 9.57 -20.58
CA GLY A 371 3.14 8.82 -19.56
C GLY A 371 2.57 9.09 -18.16
N PHE A 372 2.36 10.35 -17.81
CA PHE A 372 1.77 10.78 -16.54
C PHE A 372 0.39 10.17 -16.29
N LEU A 373 -0.53 10.29 -17.25
CA LEU A 373 -1.87 9.70 -17.14
C LEU A 373 -1.82 8.15 -17.12
N SER A 374 -0.84 7.55 -17.79
CA SER A 374 -0.66 6.10 -17.83
C SER A 374 -0.13 5.54 -16.51
N GLU A 375 0.78 6.26 -15.82
CA GLU A 375 1.20 5.89 -14.45
C GLU A 375 0.05 5.95 -13.46
N TRP A 376 -0.79 7.00 -13.55
CA TRP A 376 -2.02 7.09 -12.74
C TRP A 376 -2.97 5.92 -13.02
N ALA A 377 -3.19 5.56 -14.29
CA ALA A 377 -4.01 4.42 -14.66
C ALA A 377 -3.42 3.09 -14.18
N LEU A 378 -2.10 2.91 -14.26
CA LEU A 378 -1.39 1.74 -13.75
C LEU A 378 -1.55 1.62 -12.23
N MET A 379 -1.28 2.69 -11.50
CA MET A 379 -1.43 2.76 -10.05
C MET A 379 -2.89 2.49 -9.63
N THR A 380 -3.87 3.05 -10.34
CA THR A 380 -5.29 2.77 -10.09
C THR A 380 -5.62 1.28 -10.28
N THR A 381 -5.04 0.64 -11.30
CA THR A 381 -5.30 -0.76 -11.62
C THR A 381 -4.67 -1.71 -10.60
N LEU A 382 -3.47 -1.39 -10.12
CA LEU A 382 -2.70 -2.25 -9.21
C LEU A 382 -3.04 -2.02 -7.73
N ASP A 383 -3.21 -0.76 -7.33
CA ASP A 383 -3.53 -0.38 -5.95
C ASP A 383 -4.44 0.87 -5.93
N PRO A 384 -5.78 0.68 -6.06
CA PRO A 384 -6.73 1.78 -6.06
C PRO A 384 -6.71 2.62 -4.77
N SER A 385 -6.35 2.02 -3.62
CA SER A 385 -6.25 2.74 -2.35
C SER A 385 -5.05 3.67 -2.34
N TYR A 386 -3.90 3.16 -2.76
CA TYR A 386 -2.70 3.98 -2.91
C TYR A 386 -2.88 5.09 -3.95
N CYS A 387 -3.59 4.80 -5.05
CA CYS A 387 -3.96 5.82 -6.02
C CYS A 387 -4.79 6.95 -5.39
N LEU A 388 -5.89 6.60 -4.70
CA LEU A 388 -6.78 7.58 -4.11
C LEU A 388 -6.09 8.42 -3.02
N ALA A 389 -5.24 7.79 -2.20
CA ALA A 389 -4.45 8.48 -1.20
C ALA A 389 -3.53 9.55 -1.83
N ASN A 390 -2.81 9.19 -2.91
CA ASN A 390 -1.96 10.14 -3.63
C ASN A 390 -2.79 11.24 -4.30
N LEU A 391 -3.95 10.92 -4.86
CA LEU A 391 -4.86 11.89 -5.50
C LEU A 391 -5.34 12.95 -4.49
N ILE A 392 -5.71 12.52 -3.28
CA ILE A 392 -6.07 13.39 -2.16
C ILE A 392 -4.85 14.21 -1.67
N CYS A 393 -3.65 13.62 -1.67
CA CYS A 393 -2.44 14.32 -1.27
C CYS A 393 -2.12 15.49 -2.19
N ILE A 394 -2.25 15.32 -3.50
CA ILE A 394 -1.97 16.37 -4.50
C ILE A 394 -3.11 17.40 -4.65
N GLY A 395 -4.11 17.37 -3.77
CA GLY A 395 -5.13 18.41 -3.69
C GLY A 395 -6.37 18.20 -4.56
N TYR A 396 -6.78 16.96 -4.81
CA TYR A 396 -8.06 16.69 -5.51
C TYR A 396 -9.24 17.33 -4.76
N GLY A 397 -9.87 18.33 -5.39
CA GLY A 397 -10.96 19.11 -4.81
C GLY A 397 -12.36 18.54 -5.03
N GLY A 398 -12.50 17.47 -5.82
CA GLY A 398 -13.76 16.75 -6.00
C GLY A 398 -14.06 15.81 -4.82
N ASP A 399 -15.25 15.20 -4.82
CA ASP A 399 -15.60 14.17 -3.84
C ASP A 399 -14.73 12.91 -4.05
N PRO A 400 -13.89 12.49 -3.08
CA PRO A 400 -13.07 11.29 -3.23
C PRO A 400 -13.89 10.01 -3.52
N THR A 401 -15.18 9.96 -3.17
CA THR A 401 -16.03 8.80 -3.46
C THR A 401 -16.37 8.65 -4.94
N SER A 402 -16.32 9.75 -5.72
CA SER A 402 -16.61 9.76 -7.16
C SER A 402 -15.35 9.73 -8.04
N ALA A 403 -14.16 9.80 -7.45
CA ALA A 403 -12.89 9.78 -8.18
C ALA A 403 -12.62 8.46 -8.91
N LEU A 404 -13.13 7.35 -8.35
CA LEU A 404 -12.94 5.99 -8.85
C LEU A 404 -14.25 5.37 -9.31
N ARG A 405 -14.22 4.67 -10.44
CA ARG A 405 -15.34 3.87 -10.95
C ARG A 405 -14.95 2.41 -11.09
N VAL A 406 -15.89 1.51 -10.81
CA VAL A 406 -15.76 0.08 -11.11
C VAL A 406 -16.31 -0.18 -12.50
N THR A 407 -15.53 -0.84 -13.35
CA THR A 407 -15.99 -1.21 -14.69
C THR A 407 -17.13 -2.24 -14.58
N ARG A 408 -18.04 -2.24 -15.54
CA ARG A 408 -19.08 -3.28 -15.62
C ARG A 408 -18.48 -4.66 -15.90
N ARG A 409 -19.25 -5.71 -15.58
CA ARG A 409 -18.83 -7.11 -15.77
C ARG A 409 -18.61 -7.43 -17.24
N ARG A 410 -17.56 -8.19 -17.55
CA ARG A 410 -17.19 -8.59 -18.91
C ARG A 410 -18.30 -9.32 -19.67
N SER A 411 -19.14 -10.06 -18.94
CA SER A 411 -20.30 -10.75 -19.52
C SER A 411 -21.33 -9.79 -20.14
N VAL A 412 -21.49 -8.60 -19.55
CA VAL A 412 -22.39 -7.55 -20.06
C VAL A 412 -21.81 -6.96 -21.34
N ASP A 413 -20.51 -6.63 -21.34
CA ASP A 413 -19.78 -6.07 -22.49
C ASP A 413 -19.84 -6.99 -23.69
N ARG A 414 -19.63 -8.29 -23.46
CA ARG A 414 -19.75 -9.32 -24.49
C ARG A 414 -21.15 -9.42 -25.06
N LYS A 415 -22.18 -9.34 -24.21
CA LYS A 415 -23.57 -9.37 -24.66
C LYS A 415 -23.92 -8.15 -25.52
N LYS A 416 -23.40 -6.97 -25.14
CA LYS A 416 -23.59 -5.71 -25.87
C LYS A 416 -22.65 -5.53 -27.07
N LYS A 417 -21.58 -6.32 -27.16
CA LYS A 417 -20.48 -6.17 -28.14
C LYS A 417 -19.86 -4.77 -28.17
N GLN A 418 -19.82 -4.13 -27.01
CA GLN A 418 -19.26 -2.81 -26.81
C GLN A 418 -18.58 -2.82 -25.45
N THR A 419 -17.57 -1.98 -25.21
CA THR A 419 -16.95 -1.76 -23.90
C THR A 419 -16.99 -0.28 -23.53
N GLU A 420 -17.13 0.01 -22.24
CA GLU A 420 -17.00 1.37 -21.67
C GLU A 420 -15.66 1.56 -20.95
N LYS A 421 -14.79 0.55 -20.99
CA LYS A 421 -13.45 0.61 -20.42
C LYS A 421 -12.58 1.60 -21.18
N ASN A 422 -11.72 2.29 -20.44
CA ASN A 422 -10.68 3.15 -20.99
C ASN A 422 -9.28 2.60 -20.74
N VAL A 423 -9.15 1.67 -19.79
CA VAL A 423 -7.87 1.04 -19.45
C VAL A 423 -7.95 -0.45 -19.76
N PHE A 424 -7.05 -0.93 -20.62
CA PHE A 424 -6.98 -2.33 -21.03
C PHE A 424 -5.71 -2.99 -20.51
N HIS A 425 -5.85 -4.15 -19.88
CA HIS A 425 -4.74 -4.91 -19.35
C HIS A 425 -4.39 -6.08 -20.27
N CYS A 426 -3.18 -6.08 -20.80
CA CYS A 426 -2.66 -7.07 -21.73
C CYS A 426 -1.58 -7.93 -21.10
N PHE A 427 -1.78 -9.25 -21.07
CA PHE A 427 -0.76 -10.18 -20.59
C PHE A 427 0.14 -10.62 -21.74
N VAL A 428 1.45 -10.44 -21.59
CA VAL A 428 2.45 -10.71 -22.61
C VAL A 428 3.20 -11.99 -22.26
N PHE A 429 2.93 -13.04 -23.04
CA PHE A 429 3.51 -14.37 -22.93
C PHE A 429 4.53 -14.64 -24.04
N GLY A 430 5.46 -15.55 -23.77
CA GLY A 430 6.45 -15.98 -24.75
C GLY A 430 7.69 -16.57 -24.08
N PRO A 431 8.44 -17.43 -24.78
CA PRO A 431 9.66 -18.05 -24.25
C PRO A 431 10.76 -17.02 -23.98
N LYS A 432 11.85 -17.46 -23.34
CA LYS A 432 13.07 -16.65 -23.20
C LYS A 432 13.56 -16.23 -24.60
N LYS A 433 14.06 -15.01 -24.73
CA LYS A 433 14.57 -14.42 -26.00
C LYS A 433 13.57 -14.23 -27.15
N SER A 434 12.26 -14.41 -26.92
CA SER A 434 11.20 -14.15 -27.93
C SER A 434 10.95 -12.69 -28.27
N GLY A 435 11.56 -11.73 -27.55
CA GLY A 435 11.38 -10.29 -27.81
C GLY A 435 10.33 -9.58 -26.96
N LYS A 436 9.80 -10.22 -25.90
CA LYS A 436 8.81 -9.60 -24.97
C LYS A 436 9.23 -8.23 -24.48
N SER A 437 10.38 -8.14 -23.81
CA SER A 437 10.85 -6.88 -23.24
C SER A 437 11.16 -5.82 -24.30
N ALA A 438 11.53 -6.24 -25.52
CA ALA A 438 11.73 -5.33 -26.65
C ALA A 438 10.40 -4.73 -27.14
N LEU A 439 9.31 -5.52 -27.17
CA LEU A 439 7.96 -5.04 -27.44
C LEU A 439 7.50 -4.03 -26.39
N LEU A 440 7.68 -4.34 -25.09
CA LEU A 440 7.35 -3.43 -24.00
C LEU A 440 8.15 -2.13 -24.07
N ASN A 441 9.47 -2.22 -24.31
CA ASN A 441 10.33 -1.03 -24.44
C ASN A 441 9.91 -0.16 -25.64
N SER A 442 9.58 -0.78 -26.78
CA SER A 442 9.08 -0.04 -27.95
C SER A 442 7.76 0.67 -27.67
N PHE A 443 6.91 0.12 -26.79
CA PHE A 443 5.61 0.70 -26.46
C PHE A 443 5.73 2.05 -25.72
N ILE A 444 6.76 2.19 -24.90
CA ILE A 444 7.08 3.40 -24.13
C ILE A 444 8.21 4.22 -24.75
N GLY A 445 8.46 4.05 -26.05
CA GLY A 445 9.39 4.89 -26.82
C GLY A 445 10.89 4.63 -26.58
N ARG A 446 11.26 3.54 -25.90
CA ARG A 446 12.68 3.24 -25.61
C ARG A 446 13.40 2.68 -26.84
N PRO A 447 14.68 3.03 -27.03
CA PRO A 447 15.49 2.48 -28.10
C PRO A 447 15.68 0.97 -27.91
N PHE A 448 15.82 0.27 -29.03
CA PHE A 448 16.16 -1.14 -29.03
C PHE A 448 17.54 -1.37 -28.39
N SER A 449 17.67 -2.39 -27.55
CA SER A 449 18.93 -2.84 -26.99
C SER A 449 19.22 -4.27 -27.43
N SER A 450 20.44 -4.53 -27.88
CA SER A 450 20.92 -5.88 -28.21
C SER A 450 21.26 -6.72 -26.97
N ASN A 451 21.37 -6.09 -25.79
CA ASN A 451 21.71 -6.78 -24.56
C ASN A 451 20.49 -7.54 -24.03
N TYR A 452 20.65 -8.85 -23.85
CA TYR A 452 19.59 -9.69 -23.28
C TYR A 452 19.59 -9.61 -21.75
N THR A 453 18.53 -9.05 -21.20
CA THR A 453 18.23 -9.11 -19.77
C THR A 453 17.13 -10.15 -19.52
N PRO A 454 17.38 -11.20 -18.71
CA PRO A 454 16.33 -12.14 -18.34
C PRO A 454 15.22 -11.47 -17.53
N THR A 455 13.96 -11.77 -17.89
CA THR A 455 12.78 -11.41 -17.11
C THR A 455 12.69 -12.34 -15.89
N ASN A 456 13.14 -11.87 -14.73
CA ASN A 456 13.06 -12.64 -13.48
C ASN A 456 11.75 -12.36 -12.72
N ASP A 457 11.23 -11.14 -12.84
CA ASP A 457 10.03 -10.67 -12.17
C ASP A 457 8.99 -10.13 -13.16
N VAL A 458 7.76 -9.97 -12.69
CA VAL A 458 6.68 -9.37 -13.49
C VAL A 458 7.00 -7.91 -13.74
N ARG A 459 6.97 -7.49 -15.00
CA ARG A 459 7.18 -6.09 -15.41
C ARG A 459 5.89 -5.51 -15.98
N HIS A 460 5.57 -4.28 -15.61
CA HIS A 460 4.45 -3.52 -16.16
C HIS A 460 4.99 -2.37 -16.99
N VAL A 461 4.32 -2.07 -18.10
CA VAL A 461 4.45 -0.78 -18.78
C VAL A 461 3.07 -0.29 -19.19
N ALA A 462 2.85 1.02 -19.18
CA ALA A 462 1.58 1.64 -19.53
C ALA A 462 1.79 2.83 -20.46
N ASN A 463 0.97 2.92 -21.51
CA ASN A 463 0.96 4.08 -22.39
C ASN A 463 -0.42 4.28 -23.05
N ALA A 464 -0.64 5.46 -23.62
CA ALA A 464 -1.78 5.77 -24.45
C ALA A 464 -1.65 5.14 -25.84
N VAL A 465 -2.76 4.64 -26.38
CA VAL A 465 -2.90 4.09 -27.73
C VAL A 465 -4.04 4.82 -28.43
N GLU A 466 -3.73 5.44 -29.55
CA GLU A 466 -4.72 6.06 -30.42
C GLU A 466 -5.44 5.02 -31.27
N GLN A 467 -6.78 5.05 -31.29
CA GLN A 467 -7.62 4.17 -32.10
C GLN A 467 -8.08 4.85 -33.38
N ILE A 468 -8.45 4.02 -34.35
CA ILE A 468 -9.08 4.47 -35.61
C ILE A 468 -10.40 5.16 -35.26
N GLY A 469 -10.46 6.48 -35.46
CA GLY A 469 -11.59 7.32 -35.01
C GLY A 469 -11.23 8.37 -33.97
N GLY A 470 -9.96 8.46 -33.56
CA GLY A 470 -9.43 9.55 -32.72
C GLY A 470 -9.63 9.36 -31.21
N SER A 471 -10.23 8.26 -30.76
CA SER A 471 -10.31 7.95 -29.33
C SER A 471 -8.98 7.41 -28.82
N GLN A 472 -8.51 7.93 -27.69
CA GLN A 472 -7.34 7.39 -27.00
C GLN A 472 -7.75 6.45 -25.87
N LYS A 473 -7.01 5.34 -25.74
CA LYS A 473 -7.20 4.32 -24.69
C LYS A 473 -5.86 4.08 -23.98
N THR A 474 -5.88 3.76 -22.70
CA THR A 474 -4.66 3.35 -21.98
C THR A 474 -4.50 1.84 -22.10
N LEU A 475 -3.32 1.39 -22.51
CA LEU A 475 -2.96 -0.02 -22.55
C LEU A 475 -1.85 -0.28 -21.53
N ILE A 476 -2.08 -1.25 -20.64
CA ILE A 476 -1.11 -1.75 -19.68
C ILE A 476 -0.61 -3.10 -20.20
N LEU A 477 0.69 -3.22 -20.46
CA LEU A 477 1.34 -4.48 -20.81
C LEU A 477 2.00 -5.08 -19.57
N GLN A 478 1.63 -6.32 -19.23
CA GLN A 478 2.25 -7.09 -18.16
C GLN A 478 3.08 -8.22 -18.76
N GLU A 479 4.41 -8.12 -18.65
CA GLU A 479 5.32 -9.17 -19.07
C GLU A 479 5.32 -10.32 -18.05
N ILE A 480 4.93 -11.51 -18.50
CA ILE A 480 4.92 -12.70 -17.66
C ILE A 480 6.25 -13.46 -17.85
N PRO A 481 7.03 -13.70 -16.77
CA PRO A 481 8.26 -14.47 -16.86
C PRO A 481 7.94 -15.94 -17.21
N GLY A 482 8.84 -16.57 -17.97
CA GLY A 482 8.55 -17.87 -18.61
C GLY A 482 8.31 -19.03 -17.64
N ASP A 483 8.93 -18.98 -16.46
CA ASP A 483 8.73 -19.86 -15.31
C ASP A 483 7.53 -19.43 -14.44
N GLY A 484 7.20 -18.14 -14.44
CA GLY A 484 6.02 -17.57 -13.76
C GLY A 484 4.67 -18.01 -14.32
N VAL A 485 4.59 -18.50 -15.57
CA VAL A 485 3.31 -18.89 -16.19
C VAL A 485 2.59 -20.01 -15.43
N LYS A 486 3.32 -21.04 -14.97
CA LYS A 486 2.72 -22.13 -14.19
C LYS A 486 2.13 -21.62 -12.87
N LYS A 487 2.86 -20.71 -12.21
CA LYS A 487 2.41 -20.06 -10.97
C LYS A 487 1.18 -19.20 -11.22
N LEU A 488 1.17 -18.41 -12.30
CA LEU A 488 0.02 -17.59 -12.70
C LEU A 488 -1.23 -18.46 -12.95
N LEU A 489 -1.10 -19.50 -13.79
CA LEU A 489 -2.22 -20.36 -14.18
C LEU A 489 -2.73 -21.24 -13.03
N SER A 490 -2.00 -21.38 -11.93
CA SER A 490 -2.47 -22.09 -10.73
C SER A 490 -3.70 -21.41 -10.10
N ASN A 491 -3.78 -20.07 -10.18
CA ASN A 491 -4.94 -19.30 -9.72
C ASN A 491 -6.10 -19.42 -10.73
N ARG A 492 -7.32 -19.71 -10.26
CA ARG A 492 -8.52 -19.86 -11.12
C ARG A 492 -8.96 -18.55 -11.75
N GLU A 493 -8.64 -17.43 -11.11
CA GLU A 493 -9.07 -16.10 -11.50
C GLU A 493 -7.95 -15.32 -12.20
N CYS A 494 -6.82 -15.94 -12.53
CA CYS A 494 -5.66 -15.26 -13.12
C CYS A 494 -5.97 -14.46 -14.39
N LEU A 495 -6.93 -14.91 -15.22
CA LEU A 495 -7.32 -14.24 -16.45
C LEU A 495 -8.50 -13.27 -16.27
N ALA A 496 -9.00 -13.12 -15.05
CA ALA A 496 -10.16 -12.27 -14.78
C ALA A 496 -9.82 -10.78 -14.99
N ALA A 497 -8.63 -10.33 -14.56
CA ALA A 497 -8.15 -8.97 -14.81
C ALA A 497 -7.54 -8.75 -16.22
N CYS A 498 -7.30 -9.83 -16.98
CA CYS A 498 -6.69 -9.76 -18.32
C CYS A 498 -7.75 -9.48 -19.38
N ASP A 499 -7.61 -8.39 -20.14
CA ASP A 499 -8.53 -8.04 -21.23
C ASP A 499 -8.11 -8.66 -22.57
N VAL A 500 -6.82 -8.87 -22.78
CA VAL A 500 -6.23 -9.49 -23.98
C VAL A 500 -4.91 -10.18 -23.65
N ALA A 501 -4.64 -11.33 -24.27
CA ALA A 501 -3.39 -12.06 -24.12
C ALA A 501 -2.61 -12.06 -25.43
N VAL A 502 -1.32 -11.75 -25.35
CA VAL A 502 -0.43 -11.69 -26.51
C VAL A 502 0.66 -12.74 -26.34
N PHE A 503 0.91 -13.50 -27.40
CA PHE A 503 1.89 -14.58 -27.42
C PHE A 503 2.97 -14.24 -28.44
N LEU A 504 4.20 -14.03 -27.96
CA LEU A 504 5.34 -13.78 -28.81
C LEU A 504 6.09 -15.07 -29.08
N TYR A 505 6.62 -15.19 -30.29
CA TYR A 505 7.66 -16.13 -30.62
C TYR A 505 8.67 -15.45 -31.56
N ASP A 506 9.88 -15.98 -31.57
CA ASP A 506 10.93 -15.58 -32.50
C ASP A 506 10.70 -16.31 -33.84
N SER A 507 10.43 -15.58 -34.92
CA SER A 507 10.13 -16.13 -36.25
C SER A 507 11.27 -16.99 -36.81
N SER A 508 12.51 -16.73 -36.37
CA SER A 508 13.74 -17.43 -36.74
C SER A 508 14.03 -18.68 -35.92
N ASP A 509 13.24 -18.98 -34.87
CA ASP A 509 13.48 -20.09 -33.93
C ASP A 509 12.27 -21.03 -33.79
N GLU A 510 12.41 -22.27 -34.26
CA GLU A 510 11.38 -23.31 -34.17
C GLU A 510 11.01 -23.66 -32.72
N TYR A 511 11.99 -23.67 -31.81
CA TYR A 511 11.75 -23.96 -30.40
C TYR A 511 10.88 -22.86 -29.76
N SER A 512 11.19 -21.60 -30.09
CA SER A 512 10.43 -20.44 -29.65
C SER A 512 8.96 -20.54 -30.07
N TRP A 513 8.71 -20.90 -31.33
CA TRP A 513 7.36 -21.17 -31.86
C TRP A 513 6.64 -22.28 -31.10
N LYS A 514 7.27 -23.47 -30.96
CA LYS A 514 6.69 -24.62 -30.26
C LYS A 514 6.29 -24.26 -28.83
N ARG A 515 7.17 -23.55 -28.12
CA ARG A 515 6.91 -23.14 -26.73
C ARG A 515 5.80 -22.09 -26.63
N SER A 516 5.76 -21.12 -27.53
CA SER A 516 4.70 -20.10 -27.55
C SER A 516 3.32 -20.72 -27.82
N ARG A 517 3.24 -21.70 -28.73
CA ARG A 517 2.02 -22.49 -28.98
C ARG A 517 1.54 -23.24 -27.73
N GLU A 518 2.44 -23.84 -26.96
CA GLU A 518 2.07 -24.52 -25.70
C GLU A 518 1.45 -23.53 -24.71
N LEU A 519 2.07 -22.36 -24.53
CA LEU A 519 1.57 -21.30 -23.65
C LEU A 519 0.17 -20.82 -24.09
N LEU A 520 -0.03 -20.60 -25.39
CA LEU A 520 -1.33 -20.24 -25.97
C LEU A 520 -2.41 -21.25 -25.61
N LEU A 521 -2.13 -22.55 -25.81
CA LEU A 521 -3.08 -23.61 -25.53
C LEU A 521 -3.39 -23.76 -24.04
N ASP A 522 -2.40 -23.56 -23.17
CA ASP A 522 -2.58 -23.60 -21.72
C ASP A 522 -3.43 -22.42 -21.22
N VAL A 523 -3.18 -21.20 -21.70
CA VAL A 523 -3.98 -20.01 -21.38
C VAL A 523 -5.40 -20.14 -21.92
N ALA A 524 -5.57 -20.58 -23.17
CA ALA A 524 -6.88 -20.80 -23.77
C ALA A 524 -7.71 -21.82 -22.98
N ARG A 525 -7.10 -22.96 -22.62
CA ARG A 525 -7.73 -23.99 -21.78
C ARG A 525 -8.12 -23.43 -20.42
N ARG A 526 -7.23 -22.67 -19.78
CA ARG A 526 -7.52 -22.05 -18.48
C ARG A 526 -8.71 -21.09 -18.56
N GLY A 527 -8.76 -20.26 -19.60
CA GLY A 527 -9.89 -19.36 -19.85
C GLY A 527 -11.23 -20.07 -20.06
N GLU A 528 -11.22 -21.21 -20.77
CA GLU A 528 -12.41 -22.06 -20.94
C GLU A 528 -12.86 -22.74 -19.64
N GLU A 529 -11.91 -23.12 -18.78
CA GLU A 529 -12.16 -23.75 -17.49
C GLU A 529 -12.72 -22.76 -16.46
N SER A 530 -12.13 -21.57 -16.36
CA SER A 530 -12.49 -20.53 -15.39
C SER A 530 -13.70 -19.70 -15.79
N GLY A 531 -14.02 -19.64 -17.09
CA GLY A 531 -15.02 -18.72 -17.63
C GLY A 531 -14.46 -17.34 -17.99
N TYR A 532 -13.19 -17.07 -17.66
CA TYR A 532 -12.47 -15.85 -18.02
C TYR A 532 -11.63 -16.03 -19.29
N GLY A 533 -12.20 -16.63 -20.34
CA GLY A 533 -11.56 -16.65 -21.66
C GLY A 533 -11.22 -15.23 -22.11
N VAL A 534 -10.11 -15.03 -22.81
CA VAL A 534 -9.65 -13.71 -23.28
C VAL A 534 -9.31 -13.78 -24.77
N PRO A 535 -9.45 -12.68 -25.53
CA PRO A 535 -8.93 -12.62 -26.88
C PRO A 535 -7.41 -12.86 -26.86
N CYS A 536 -6.93 -13.66 -27.80
CA CYS A 536 -5.52 -13.99 -27.93
C CYS A 536 -4.99 -13.50 -29.28
N LEU A 537 -3.82 -12.86 -29.26
CA LEU A 537 -3.07 -12.47 -30.46
C LEU A 537 -1.72 -13.18 -30.47
N LEU A 538 -1.27 -13.57 -31.67
CA LEU A 538 0.03 -14.20 -31.87
C LEU A 538 0.93 -13.23 -32.64
N ILE A 539 2.12 -12.96 -32.10
CA ILE A 539 3.11 -12.06 -32.68
C ILE A 539 4.33 -12.88 -33.10
N ALA A 540 4.66 -12.79 -34.40
CA ALA A 540 5.89 -13.28 -34.98
C ALA A 540 6.95 -12.17 -34.85
N ALA A 541 7.72 -12.20 -33.77
CA ALA A 541 8.74 -11.20 -33.49
C ALA A 541 10.03 -11.49 -34.27
N LYS A 542 10.86 -10.45 -34.43
CA LYS A 542 12.12 -10.48 -35.19
C LYS A 542 11.91 -10.78 -36.68
N ASP A 543 10.86 -10.22 -37.24
CA ASP A 543 10.56 -10.31 -38.68
C ASP A 543 11.63 -9.63 -39.56
N ASP A 544 12.56 -8.88 -38.95
CA ASP A 544 13.79 -8.38 -39.58
C ASP A 544 14.87 -9.45 -39.81
N LEU A 545 14.66 -10.69 -39.34
CA LEU A 545 15.54 -11.84 -39.54
C LEU A 545 14.90 -12.85 -40.50
N ASP A 546 15.73 -13.69 -41.12
CA ASP A 546 15.25 -14.79 -41.95
C ASP A 546 14.38 -15.76 -41.13
N PRO A 547 13.12 -16.00 -41.51
CA PRO A 547 12.22 -16.86 -40.76
C PRO A 547 12.64 -18.32 -40.87
N PHE A 548 12.43 -19.09 -39.80
CA PHE A 548 12.61 -20.53 -39.85
C PHE A 548 11.62 -21.15 -40.87
N PRO A 549 12.05 -22.06 -41.76
CA PRO A 549 11.17 -22.68 -42.75
C PRO A 549 9.90 -23.25 -42.12
N MET A 550 8.74 -23.00 -42.74
CA MET A 550 7.42 -23.46 -42.28
C MET A 550 6.88 -22.84 -40.98
N SER A 551 7.62 -22.01 -40.22
CA SER A 551 7.15 -21.45 -38.95
C SER A 551 5.92 -20.54 -39.13
N LEU A 552 5.94 -19.68 -40.15
CA LEU A 552 4.85 -18.79 -40.55
C LEU A 552 3.62 -19.56 -41.05
N GLN A 553 3.82 -20.59 -41.87
CA GLN A 553 2.70 -21.41 -42.36
C GLN A 553 2.06 -22.23 -41.24
N ASN A 554 2.87 -22.80 -40.35
CA ASN A 554 2.40 -23.57 -39.20
C ASN A 554 1.65 -22.69 -38.19
N SER A 555 2.15 -21.47 -37.93
CA SER A 555 1.49 -20.52 -37.04
C SER A 555 0.18 -19.96 -37.61
N ALA A 556 0.12 -19.68 -38.91
CA ALA A 556 -1.12 -19.35 -39.61
C ALA A 556 -2.16 -20.49 -39.54
N ARG A 557 -1.72 -21.74 -39.72
CA ARG A 557 -2.61 -22.91 -39.61
C ARG A 557 -3.18 -23.07 -38.19
N VAL A 558 -2.36 -22.89 -37.15
CA VAL A 558 -2.79 -23.02 -35.75
C VAL A 558 -3.76 -21.92 -35.35
N THR A 559 -3.48 -20.66 -35.72
CA THR A 559 -4.39 -19.53 -35.46
C THR A 559 -5.75 -19.75 -36.14
N GLN A 560 -5.76 -20.19 -37.39
CA GLN A 560 -7.01 -20.56 -38.09
C GLN A 560 -7.79 -21.68 -37.38
N GLN A 561 -7.11 -22.73 -36.90
CA GLN A 561 -7.76 -23.84 -36.18
C GLN A 561 -8.41 -23.41 -34.84
N LEU A 562 -7.81 -22.42 -34.19
CA LEU A 562 -8.27 -21.85 -32.93
C LEU A 562 -9.29 -20.71 -33.12
N GLY A 563 -9.55 -20.27 -34.37
CA GLY A 563 -10.44 -19.14 -34.65
C GLY A 563 -9.83 -17.78 -34.29
N MET A 564 -8.51 -17.66 -34.39
CA MET A 564 -7.77 -16.42 -34.15
C MET A 564 -7.36 -15.76 -35.48
N GLU A 565 -7.02 -14.47 -35.43
CA GLU A 565 -6.38 -13.77 -36.53
C GLU A 565 -5.00 -14.35 -36.88
N ALA A 566 -4.56 -14.13 -38.12
CA ALA A 566 -3.24 -14.53 -38.58
C ALA A 566 -2.12 -13.87 -37.72
N PRO A 567 -0.96 -14.52 -37.57
CA PRO A 567 0.15 -13.99 -36.79
C PRO A 567 0.56 -12.58 -37.26
N ILE A 568 0.85 -11.68 -36.32
CA ILE A 568 1.29 -10.31 -36.59
C ILE A 568 2.82 -10.30 -36.73
N PRO A 569 3.38 -10.04 -37.92
CA PRO A 569 4.82 -9.86 -38.08
C PRO A 569 5.27 -8.55 -37.42
N VAL A 570 6.31 -8.61 -36.60
CA VAL A 570 6.89 -7.44 -35.93
C VAL A 570 8.42 -7.52 -35.95
N GLY A 571 9.05 -6.63 -36.70
CA GLY A 571 10.49 -6.35 -36.59
C GLY A 571 10.70 -5.09 -35.74
N VAL A 572 11.23 -5.22 -34.52
CA VAL A 572 11.37 -4.07 -33.60
C VAL A 572 12.40 -3.04 -34.11
N LYS A 573 13.27 -3.42 -35.06
CA LYS A 573 14.18 -2.49 -35.74
C LYS A 573 13.48 -1.62 -36.79
N LEU A 574 12.28 -2.00 -37.24
CA LEU A 574 11.48 -1.26 -38.20
C LEU A 574 10.45 -0.41 -37.43
N ARG A 575 10.46 0.90 -37.66
CA ARG A 575 9.73 1.92 -36.87
C ARG A 575 8.19 1.82 -36.87
N ASP A 576 7.60 0.79 -37.48
CA ASP A 576 6.15 0.66 -37.69
C ASP A 576 5.44 -0.20 -36.62
N SER A 577 6.00 -0.25 -35.41
CA SER A 577 5.45 -1.01 -34.28
C SER A 577 4.17 -0.39 -33.70
N LYS A 578 3.84 0.87 -34.01
CA LYS A 578 2.62 1.54 -33.49
C LYS A 578 1.33 0.81 -33.89
N SER A 579 1.32 0.16 -35.05
CA SER A 579 0.17 -0.60 -35.54
C SER A 579 -0.17 -1.81 -34.65
N VAL A 580 0.80 -2.43 -33.98
CA VAL A 580 0.56 -3.63 -33.15
C VAL A 580 -0.26 -3.30 -31.90
N PHE A 581 0.03 -2.17 -31.25
CA PHE A 581 -0.65 -1.77 -30.01
C PHE A 581 -2.10 -1.39 -30.29
N SER A 582 -2.37 -0.74 -31.42
CA SER A 582 -3.72 -0.47 -31.88
C SER A 582 -4.52 -1.78 -32.11
N ARG A 583 -3.90 -2.80 -32.74
CA ARG A 583 -4.52 -4.13 -32.89
C ARG A 583 -4.77 -4.84 -31.56
N ILE A 584 -3.87 -4.71 -30.58
CA ILE A 584 -4.05 -5.27 -29.24
C ILE A 584 -5.28 -4.68 -28.56
N VAL A 585 -5.42 -3.34 -28.58
CA VAL A 585 -6.57 -2.66 -28.00
C VAL A 585 -7.85 -3.02 -28.77
N CYS A 586 -7.82 -3.04 -30.10
CA CYS A 586 -8.98 -3.43 -30.92
C CYS A 586 -9.48 -4.84 -30.58
N ALA A 587 -8.56 -5.80 -30.37
CA ALA A 587 -8.91 -7.15 -29.93
C ALA A 587 -9.53 -7.18 -28.53
N ALA A 588 -9.07 -6.32 -27.62
CA ALA A 588 -9.63 -6.16 -26.28
C ALA A 588 -11.03 -5.52 -26.29
N GLU A 589 -11.28 -4.58 -27.18
CA GLU A 589 -12.59 -3.93 -27.39
C GLU A 589 -13.60 -4.88 -28.05
N HIS A 590 -13.12 -5.76 -28.94
CA HIS A 590 -13.93 -6.72 -29.71
C HIS A 590 -13.56 -8.18 -29.38
N PRO A 591 -13.66 -8.61 -28.11
CA PRO A 591 -13.11 -9.90 -27.69
C PRO A 591 -13.76 -11.10 -28.37
N HIS A 592 -14.99 -10.94 -28.88
CA HIS A 592 -15.73 -12.00 -29.59
C HIS A 592 -15.08 -12.43 -30.91
N LEU A 593 -14.14 -11.66 -31.46
CA LEU A 593 -13.47 -11.96 -32.72
C LEU A 593 -12.19 -12.79 -32.55
N SER A 594 -11.60 -12.81 -31.36
CA SER A 594 -10.24 -13.36 -31.17
C SER A 594 -10.09 -14.28 -29.95
N ILE A 595 -11.18 -14.71 -29.30
CA ILE A 595 -11.09 -15.70 -28.22
C ILE A 595 -10.83 -17.09 -28.83
N PRO A 596 -9.70 -17.74 -28.49
CA PRO A 596 -9.38 -19.04 -29.05
C PRO A 596 -10.35 -20.12 -28.56
N GLU A 597 -10.72 -21.04 -29.46
CA GLU A 597 -11.53 -22.21 -29.13
C GLU A 597 -10.71 -23.50 -29.26
N THR A 598 -10.40 -24.13 -28.13
CA THR A 598 -9.72 -25.43 -28.15
C THR A 598 -10.69 -26.55 -28.55
N GLU A 599 -10.17 -27.68 -29.03
CA GLU A 599 -10.99 -28.86 -29.33
C GLU A 599 -11.78 -29.36 -28.10
N LYS A 600 -11.19 -29.24 -26.90
CA LYS A 600 -11.90 -29.53 -25.64
C LYS A 600 -13.03 -28.53 -25.40
N GLY A 601 -12.79 -27.24 -25.63
CA GLY A 601 -13.78 -26.18 -25.57
C GLY A 601 -14.95 -26.40 -26.52
N LYS A 602 -14.68 -26.72 -27.79
CA LYS A 602 -15.68 -27.04 -28.81
C LYS A 602 -16.56 -28.22 -28.39
N LYS A 603 -15.96 -29.31 -27.92
CA LYS A 603 -16.69 -30.48 -27.40
C LYS A 603 -17.56 -30.13 -26.19
N ARG A 604 -17.03 -29.35 -25.24
CA ARG A 604 -17.77 -28.90 -24.05
C ARG A 604 -18.93 -27.97 -24.40
N LYS A 605 -18.76 -27.05 -25.36
CA LYS A 605 -19.85 -26.21 -25.88
C LYS A 605 -20.93 -27.04 -26.55
N ARG A 606 -20.55 -28.01 -27.40
CA ARG A 606 -21.50 -28.93 -28.04
C ARG A 606 -22.27 -29.75 -27.01
N TYR A 607 -21.59 -30.28 -25.99
CA TYR A 607 -22.22 -30.99 -24.88
C TYR A 607 -23.19 -30.09 -24.07
N ARG A 608 -22.79 -28.87 -23.71
CA ARG A 608 -23.68 -27.91 -23.03
C ARG A 608 -24.91 -27.56 -23.87
N ARG A 609 -24.75 -27.37 -25.19
CA ARG A 609 -25.90 -27.13 -26.08
C ARG A 609 -26.86 -28.33 -26.06
N LEU A 610 -26.35 -29.55 -26.14
CA LEU A 610 -27.17 -30.76 -26.06
C LEU A 610 -27.90 -30.86 -24.72
N VAL A 611 -27.20 -30.65 -23.59
CA VAL A 611 -27.81 -30.67 -22.25
C VAL A 611 -28.88 -29.58 -22.11
N ASN A 612 -28.60 -28.36 -22.54
CA ASN A 612 -29.57 -27.25 -22.48
C ASN A 612 -30.80 -27.51 -23.37
N SER A 613 -30.61 -28.05 -24.58
CA SER A 613 -31.71 -28.46 -25.43
C SER A 613 -32.54 -29.56 -24.76
N SER A 614 -31.91 -30.58 -24.18
CA SER A 614 -32.62 -31.64 -23.44
C SER A 614 -33.38 -31.10 -22.22
N LEU A 615 -32.79 -30.19 -21.44
CA LEU A 615 -33.46 -29.54 -20.31
C LEU A 615 -34.68 -28.71 -20.77
N MET A 616 -34.58 -28.03 -21.90
CA MET A 616 -35.71 -27.31 -22.50
C MET A 616 -36.82 -28.27 -22.95
N PHE A 617 -36.49 -29.43 -23.52
CA PHE A 617 -37.50 -30.44 -23.86
C PHE A 617 -38.17 -31.01 -22.61
N VAL A 618 -37.41 -31.26 -21.54
CA VAL A 618 -37.97 -31.74 -20.26
C VAL A 618 -38.87 -30.68 -19.61
N SER A 619 -38.49 -29.40 -19.63
CA SER A 619 -39.32 -28.33 -19.05
C SER A 619 -40.61 -28.09 -19.84
N VAL A 620 -40.56 -28.12 -21.17
CA VAL A 620 -41.74 -28.06 -22.03
C VAL A 620 -42.64 -29.28 -21.82
N GLY A 621 -42.06 -30.48 -21.76
CA GLY A 621 -42.79 -31.72 -21.49
C GLY A 621 -43.50 -31.71 -20.13
N ALA A 622 -42.83 -31.22 -19.08
CA ALA A 622 -43.41 -31.05 -17.76
C ALA A 622 -44.56 -30.03 -17.76
N ALA A 623 -44.39 -28.88 -18.43
CA ALA A 623 -45.45 -27.89 -18.55
C ALA A 623 -46.69 -28.44 -19.29
N VAL A 624 -46.49 -29.16 -20.39
CA VAL A 624 -47.59 -29.82 -21.13
C VAL A 624 -48.28 -30.88 -20.28
N ALA A 625 -47.53 -31.68 -19.52
CA ALA A 625 -48.11 -32.67 -18.61
C ALA A 625 -48.95 -32.03 -17.50
N VAL A 626 -48.49 -30.92 -16.91
CA VAL A 626 -49.24 -30.15 -15.89
C VAL A 626 -50.53 -29.57 -16.47
N VAL A 627 -50.46 -28.96 -17.67
CA VAL A 627 -51.64 -28.42 -18.35
C VAL A 627 -52.61 -29.55 -18.73
N GLY A 628 -52.10 -30.68 -19.24
CA GLY A 628 -52.91 -31.85 -19.56
C GLY A 628 -53.59 -32.46 -18.34
N LEU A 629 -52.90 -32.55 -17.21
CA LEU A 629 -53.46 -33.04 -15.94
C LEU A 629 -54.53 -32.09 -15.40
N ALA A 630 -54.32 -30.77 -15.52
CA ALA A 630 -55.31 -29.76 -15.13
C ALA A 630 -56.56 -29.82 -16.02
N ALA A 631 -56.37 -29.94 -17.34
CA ALA A 631 -57.47 -30.10 -18.30
C ALA A 631 -58.25 -31.41 -18.07
N TYR A 632 -57.54 -32.52 -17.79
CA TYR A 632 -58.17 -33.79 -17.45
C TYR A 632 -58.96 -33.72 -16.15
N ARG A 633 -58.42 -33.10 -15.09
CA ARG A 633 -59.15 -32.87 -13.84
C ARG A 633 -60.40 -32.00 -14.04
N ALA A 634 -60.30 -30.95 -14.84
CA ALA A 634 -61.45 -30.10 -15.18
C ALA A 634 -62.52 -30.86 -15.98
N TYR A 635 -62.11 -31.72 -16.92
CA TYR A 635 -63.02 -32.58 -17.68
C TYR A 635 -63.68 -33.65 -16.80
N ALA A 636 -62.92 -34.33 -15.93
CA ALA A 636 -63.44 -35.32 -15.00
C ALA A 636 -64.43 -34.70 -13.99
N ALA A 637 -64.16 -33.48 -13.52
CA ALA A 637 -65.09 -32.75 -12.65
C ALA A 637 -66.42 -32.41 -13.34
N ARG A 638 -66.41 -32.11 -14.65
CA ARG A 638 -67.63 -31.86 -15.45
C ARG A 638 -68.43 -33.11 -15.80
N LYS A 639 -67.82 -34.30 -15.75
CA LYS A 639 -68.49 -35.57 -16.07
C LYS A 639 -69.18 -36.21 -14.85
N ASN A 640 -68.83 -35.76 -13.64
CA ASN A 640 -69.38 -36.22 -12.36
C ASN A 640 -70.40 -35.25 -11.74
N THR A 641 -70.89 -34.30 -12.53
CA THR A 641 -72.09 -33.47 -12.31
C THR A 641 -73.11 -33.81 -13.37
#